data_AF-A0AAW6FY71-F1
#
_entry.id   AF-A0AAW6FY71-F1
#
_cell.length_a   1.000
_cell.length_b   1.000
_cell.length_c   1.000
_cell.angle_alpha   90.00
_cell.angle_beta   90.00
_cell.angle_gamma   90.00
#
_symmetry.space_group_name_H-M   'P 1'
#
loop_
_entity.id
_entity.type
_entity.pdbx_description
1 polymer ?
#
loop_
_entity_poly.entity_id
_entity_poly.type
_entity_poly.pdbx_seq_one_letter_code
_entity_poly.pdbx_strand_id
1 'polypeptide(L)'
;MYTIIPQQIPQGMRAEVNEKILFAIDSGKNLIPAESIYNCYTGIGGLHNLKQSDFASYHEYAEAKKEFEMGQFFTPHEICRDMVDMLCPVSSEMVLDMCCGMGNFFNHLPNPHNAYGFDIDGKAVSVARYLYPEAHIEKCDIRQYYPEQRFDVIIGNPPFNLKFDYKLSQEYYMDKAYDVLNPAGILMVIVPCSFMQSGFWEKTRIAGINGRFSFVGQTKLGPSAFAAVGVHDFNTKIMVFLRKSGHIKMQAYNAEEFITADELKKRIGEARAMKHRLRFDLMRETNRINKEELELFEYKLAKYMYELKAHAKLNKHIDKAEALVTKFRNQKPPENATREQVEQWEKNKLTPKKVLAVIRRYITSQNTVPRKEVALVKTSYGFKLKQYAPRLLDKVPHKAASINDLVLERTELPMPEVPTEKNMHQIRAAEKLIRRKRREYEMQNRQFPEMEEDGRLKEYLDRCAFINKDGETCEFTTLQKHDLNLVLQKRHALLNWQQGSGKTAAVYHRAKYLLKFRKVRNVIILAPAIATNMTWIPFLSINREQFRVARNNADLEAVPEGVFIVLSTSMLGKLKRGMARFVKRSSRKLCLVFDESDEITNPSSQRTRHILGLFRRLKYKILDTGTTTRNNIAELYSQFELLYNNSINMVCWSSRVYHENRDKEIEEDNNPHYGEPFPAFRGHVLFRACHCPGKSTVFGIEKQNQDVYNKEELAGLIGKTVITRKFRDFAGEKYKIRTHTVSPSDGEREVYRVIIEEFCRICELYYNSTGDAKKDAGLRLMRQIKLLIKACSVPHLIEGYSGDGIPNKTRYIERLVRKIPGKVAVGCTSIAAFDLYESRLRECFPDRPVFVVKGDVAFKKRQSIVTEFDSTINGILVCTQQSLSSSVNIPTCNDVILESLQWNIPKMEQFYFRFIRLDSKELKDVHYVTYKDSVEQNLMALVLTKERLNEFIKTGEVKEQSEIFEEFDVTMSVIESLLVRERDSEGKIHISWGSQRIMN
;
A
#
# COMPACT_ATOMS: atom_id res chain seq x y z
N MET A 1 27.61 46.39 -9.02
CA MET A 1 28.24 46.66 -10.32
C MET A 1 29.59 47.28 -10.06
N TYR A 2 30.63 46.75 -10.68
CA TYR A 2 31.99 47.30 -10.64
C TYR A 2 32.12 48.50 -11.60
N THR A 3 32.87 49.51 -11.19
CA THR A 3 33.13 50.70 -12.01
C THR A 3 34.14 50.37 -13.10
N ILE A 4 33.91 50.87 -14.31
CA ILE A 4 34.85 50.73 -15.44
C ILE A 4 35.94 51.79 -15.27
N ILE A 5 37.19 51.34 -15.09
CA ILE A 5 38.37 52.20 -14.92
C ILE A 5 39.28 51.95 -16.12
N PRO A 6 39.56 52.97 -16.97
CA PRO A 6 40.47 52.81 -18.10
C PRO A 6 41.88 52.47 -17.62
N GLN A 7 42.32 51.23 -17.86
CA GLN A 7 43.69 50.79 -17.58
C GLN A 7 44.27 50.08 -18.81
N GLN A 8 45.40 50.56 -19.32
CA GLN A 8 46.18 49.86 -20.34
C GLN A 8 47.33 49.12 -19.66
N ILE A 9 47.22 47.79 -19.57
CA ILE A 9 48.31 46.94 -19.10
C ILE A 9 49.24 46.64 -20.29
N PRO A 10 50.53 47.05 -20.25
CA PRO A 10 51.49 46.73 -21.28
C PRO A 10 51.57 45.22 -21.52
N GLN A 11 51.67 44.78 -22.79
CA GLN A 11 51.60 43.37 -23.15
C GLN A 11 52.61 42.49 -22.38
N GLY A 12 53.82 42.99 -22.13
CA GLY A 12 54.87 42.28 -21.37
C GLY A 12 54.57 42.09 -19.87
N MET A 13 53.63 42.84 -19.29
CA MET A 13 53.27 42.73 -17.86
C MET A 13 51.96 41.96 -17.61
N ARG A 14 51.18 41.69 -18.65
CA ARG A 14 49.86 41.03 -18.55
C ARG A 14 49.94 39.64 -17.90
N ALA A 15 50.98 38.86 -18.20
CA ALA A 15 51.16 37.53 -17.63
C ALA A 15 51.37 37.58 -16.10
N GLU A 16 52.26 38.46 -15.63
CA GLU A 16 52.54 38.64 -14.20
C GLU A 16 51.32 39.14 -13.42
N VAL A 17 50.55 40.07 -14.00
CA VAL A 17 49.33 40.61 -13.39
C VAL A 17 48.27 39.52 -13.25
N ASN A 18 48.06 38.69 -14.28
CA ASN A 18 47.10 37.58 -14.23
C ASN A 18 47.48 36.53 -13.17
N GLU A 19 48.77 36.19 -13.02
CA GLU A 19 49.24 35.26 -11.99
C GLU A 19 49.01 35.78 -10.56
N LYS A 20 49.28 37.06 -10.32
CA LYS A 20 49.00 37.72 -9.03
C LYS A 20 47.52 37.69 -8.67
N ILE A 21 46.64 37.93 -9.64
CA ILE A 21 45.18 37.87 -9.47
C ILE A 21 44.73 36.45 -9.10
N LEU A 22 45.18 35.44 -9.83
CA LEU A 22 44.81 34.04 -9.58
C LEU A 22 45.30 33.56 -8.22
N PHE A 23 46.54 33.88 -7.85
CA PHE A 23 47.08 33.57 -6.53
C PHE A 23 46.25 34.22 -5.40
N ALA A 24 45.84 35.48 -5.56
CA ALA A 24 45.00 36.15 -4.58
C ALA A 24 43.65 35.43 -4.40
N ILE A 25 43.01 35.02 -5.48
CA ILE A 25 41.74 34.26 -5.46
C ILE A 25 41.93 32.91 -4.76
N ASP A 26 42.95 32.13 -5.15
CA ASP A 26 43.20 30.78 -4.61
C ASP A 26 43.57 30.81 -3.12
N SER A 27 44.23 31.88 -2.66
CA SER A 27 44.62 32.03 -1.25
C SER A 27 43.44 32.27 -0.29
N GLY A 28 42.27 32.66 -0.81
CA GLY A 28 41.07 33.00 -0.02
C GLY A 28 41.23 34.25 0.88
N LYS A 29 42.37 34.93 0.80
CA LYS A 29 42.64 36.21 1.47
C LYS A 29 42.26 37.30 0.48
N ASN A 30 41.37 38.22 0.85
CA ASN A 30 40.94 39.36 0.01
C ASN A 30 42.09 40.37 -0.20
N LEU A 31 43.16 39.95 -0.86
CA LEU A 31 44.42 40.69 -1.05
C LEU A 31 44.31 41.74 -2.17
N ILE A 32 43.44 41.49 -3.15
CA ILE A 32 43.18 42.41 -4.27
C ILE A 32 41.67 42.68 -4.30
N PRO A 33 41.22 43.95 -4.34
CA PRO A 33 39.81 44.28 -4.47
C PRO A 33 39.19 43.70 -5.75
N ALA A 34 37.96 43.19 -5.67
CA ALA A 34 37.24 42.62 -6.83
C ALA A 34 37.10 43.62 -7.99
N GLU A 35 36.95 44.92 -7.70
CA GLU A 35 36.91 45.97 -8.73
C GLU A 35 38.25 46.12 -9.49
N SER A 36 39.38 45.94 -8.80
CA SER A 36 40.69 45.90 -9.45
C SER A 36 40.86 44.65 -10.29
N ILE A 37 40.38 43.49 -9.82
CA ILE A 37 40.38 42.25 -10.60
C ILE A 37 39.57 42.39 -11.88
N TYR A 38 38.37 42.99 -11.80
CA TYR A 38 37.49 43.24 -12.94
C TYR A 38 38.17 44.07 -14.04
N ASN A 39 38.92 45.11 -13.68
CA ASN A 39 39.56 46.01 -14.64
C ASN A 39 40.95 45.55 -15.12
N CYS A 40 41.64 44.67 -14.38
CA CYS A 40 43.05 44.32 -14.65
C CYS A 40 43.27 42.91 -15.23
N TYR A 41 42.30 42.00 -15.16
CA TYR A 41 42.47 40.65 -15.70
C TYR A 41 42.30 40.63 -17.22
N THR A 42 43.32 40.17 -17.96
CA THR A 42 43.33 40.26 -19.44
C THR A 42 43.20 38.91 -20.16
N GLY A 43 43.15 37.79 -19.44
CA GLY A 43 43.16 36.46 -20.04
C GLY A 43 44.50 36.09 -20.70
N ILE A 44 44.52 34.99 -21.46
CA ILE A 44 45.68 34.43 -22.16
C ILE A 44 45.86 34.94 -23.60
N GLY A 45 44.88 35.65 -24.16
CA GLY A 45 44.98 36.23 -25.51
C GLY A 45 46.16 37.20 -25.65
N GLY A 46 47.01 37.00 -26.66
CA GLY A 46 48.21 37.81 -26.91
C GLY A 46 49.40 37.55 -25.98
N LEU A 47 49.36 36.53 -25.11
CA LEU A 47 50.44 36.13 -24.20
C LEU A 47 51.35 35.00 -24.72
N HIS A 48 51.33 34.73 -26.03
CA HIS A 48 52.17 33.70 -26.65
C HIS A 48 53.59 34.20 -26.95
N ASN A 49 54.60 33.33 -26.86
CA ASN A 49 55.98 33.64 -27.24
C ASN A 49 56.31 33.35 -28.72
N LEU A 50 55.30 33.02 -29.53
CA LEU A 50 55.45 32.67 -30.94
C LEU A 50 55.91 33.89 -31.77
N LYS A 51 57.06 33.80 -32.44
CA LYS A 51 57.48 34.79 -33.45
C LYS A 51 57.17 34.24 -34.85
N GLN A 52 56.76 35.11 -35.77
CA GLN A 52 56.49 34.70 -37.15
C GLN A 52 57.72 34.08 -37.84
N SER A 53 58.93 34.49 -37.43
CA SER A 53 60.20 33.92 -37.89
C SER A 53 60.38 32.44 -37.57
N ASP A 54 59.60 31.90 -36.62
CA ASP A 54 59.78 30.55 -36.10
C ASP A 54 58.96 29.50 -36.90
N PHE A 55 58.28 29.92 -37.99
CA PHE A 55 57.37 29.09 -38.79
C PHE A 55 57.67 29.20 -40.29
N ALA A 56 57.49 28.10 -41.04
CA ALA A 56 57.86 28.04 -42.47
C ALA A 56 56.90 28.81 -43.39
N SER A 57 55.71 29.16 -42.88
CA SER A 57 54.75 30.02 -43.59
C SER A 57 53.90 30.83 -42.61
N TYR A 58 53.34 31.94 -43.08
CA TYR A 58 52.36 32.72 -42.32
C TYR A 58 51.13 31.87 -41.92
N HIS A 59 50.77 30.88 -42.74
CA HIS A 59 49.68 29.96 -42.44
C HIS A 59 49.98 29.09 -41.21
N GLU A 60 51.19 28.53 -41.11
CA GLU A 60 51.61 27.74 -39.94
C GLU A 60 51.75 28.59 -38.67
N TYR A 61 52.31 29.81 -38.80
CA TYR A 61 52.33 30.77 -37.69
C TYR A 61 50.92 31.11 -37.22
N ALA A 62 49.99 31.34 -38.15
CA ALA A 62 48.60 31.64 -37.83
C ALA A 62 47.88 30.44 -37.19
N GLU A 63 48.13 29.19 -37.63
CA GLU A 63 47.57 27.98 -37.00
C GLU A 63 48.14 27.74 -35.59
N ALA A 64 49.46 27.86 -35.39
CA ALA A 64 50.08 27.72 -34.08
C ALA A 64 49.63 28.82 -33.09
N LYS A 65 49.46 30.04 -33.58
CA LYS A 65 48.86 31.15 -32.83
C LYS A 65 47.40 30.87 -32.45
N LYS A 66 46.61 30.32 -33.37
CA LYS A 66 45.21 29.91 -33.11
C LYS A 66 45.12 28.82 -32.04
N GLU A 67 46.02 27.84 -32.06
CA GLU A 67 46.03 26.73 -31.11
C GLU A 67 46.41 27.20 -29.70
N PHE A 68 47.37 28.13 -29.59
CA PHE A 68 47.83 28.65 -28.29
C PHE A 68 46.83 29.63 -27.66
N GLU A 69 46.25 30.55 -28.45
CA GLU A 69 45.32 31.58 -27.93
C GLU A 69 43.88 31.07 -27.77
N MET A 70 43.55 29.89 -28.30
CA MET A 70 42.19 29.31 -28.34
C MET A 70 41.13 30.28 -28.89
N GLY A 71 41.53 31.26 -29.71
CA GLY A 71 40.64 32.32 -30.20
C GLY A 71 40.05 33.23 -29.12
N GLN A 72 40.70 33.36 -27.96
CA GLN A 72 40.22 34.15 -26.82
C GLN A 72 40.35 35.66 -27.07
N PHE A 73 39.21 36.35 -27.12
CA PHE A 73 39.12 37.81 -27.21
C PHE A 73 38.04 38.33 -26.27
N PHE A 74 38.45 38.93 -25.16
CA PHE A 74 37.48 39.50 -24.21
C PHE A 74 36.76 40.70 -24.80
N THR A 75 35.44 40.71 -24.64
CA THR A 75 34.61 41.85 -25.01
C THR A 75 34.92 43.01 -24.05
N PRO A 76 35.28 44.20 -24.56
CA PRO A 76 35.49 45.40 -23.75
C PRO A 76 34.28 45.74 -22.87
N HIS A 77 34.54 46.24 -21.66
CA HIS A 77 33.50 46.53 -20.68
C HIS A 77 32.42 47.50 -21.18
N GLU A 78 32.81 48.54 -21.92
CA GLU A 78 31.89 49.51 -22.53
C GLU A 78 30.92 48.85 -23.52
N ILE A 79 31.42 47.93 -24.36
CA ILE A 79 30.59 47.17 -25.30
C ILE A 79 29.65 46.23 -24.55
N CYS A 80 30.13 45.58 -23.48
CA CYS A 80 29.28 44.75 -22.63
C CYS A 80 28.13 45.55 -22.01
N ARG A 81 28.41 46.75 -21.48
CA ARG A 81 27.38 47.65 -20.94
C ARG A 81 26.37 48.02 -22.03
N ASP A 82 26.83 48.52 -23.17
CA ASP A 82 25.96 49.01 -24.24
C ASP A 82 25.08 47.90 -24.82
N MET A 83 25.61 46.68 -24.96
CA MET A 83 24.81 45.53 -25.42
C MET A 83 23.76 45.09 -24.41
N VAL A 84 24.09 45.06 -23.12
CA VAL A 84 23.13 44.72 -22.06
C VAL A 84 22.06 45.81 -21.94
N ASP A 85 22.44 47.09 -22.07
CA ASP A 85 21.52 48.23 -22.08
C ASP A 85 20.61 48.23 -23.30
N MET A 86 21.11 47.79 -24.45
CA MET A 86 20.33 47.61 -25.68
C MET A 86 19.32 46.47 -25.52
N LEU A 87 19.73 45.38 -24.87
CA LEU A 87 18.84 44.28 -24.54
C LEU A 87 17.84 44.65 -23.47
N CYS A 88 18.16 45.47 -22.47
CA CYS A 88 17.31 45.79 -21.32
C CYS A 88 16.63 44.53 -20.71
N PRO A 89 17.40 43.51 -20.27
CA PRO A 89 16.84 42.32 -19.65
C PRO A 89 16.13 42.68 -18.34
N VAL A 90 15.08 41.92 -17.99
CA VAL A 90 14.37 42.07 -16.70
C VAL A 90 14.85 41.02 -15.69
N SER A 91 14.67 41.27 -14.40
CA SER A 91 15.16 40.40 -13.32
C SER A 91 14.62 38.96 -13.36
N SER A 92 13.51 38.73 -14.07
CA SER A 92 12.87 37.42 -14.24
C SER A 92 13.27 36.68 -15.53
N GLU A 93 14.27 37.13 -16.28
CA GLU A 93 14.77 36.44 -17.47
C GLU A 93 16.09 35.73 -17.18
N MET A 94 16.23 34.48 -17.68
CA MET A 94 17.51 33.77 -17.64
C MET A 94 18.39 34.14 -18.83
N VAL A 95 19.63 34.56 -18.53
CA VAL A 95 20.60 35.04 -19.51
C VAL A 95 21.79 34.11 -19.53
N LEU A 96 22.18 33.63 -20.72
CA LEU A 96 23.34 32.76 -20.91
C LEU A 96 24.41 33.44 -21.76
N ASP A 97 25.66 33.31 -21.33
CA ASP A 97 26.85 33.55 -22.15
C ASP A 97 27.67 32.25 -22.28
N MET A 98 27.73 31.69 -23.49
CA MET A 98 28.35 30.38 -23.76
C MET A 98 29.88 30.42 -23.93
N CYS A 99 30.50 31.60 -23.86
CA CYS A 99 31.95 31.79 -23.89
C CYS A 99 32.30 32.96 -22.97
N CYS A 100 31.93 32.83 -21.69
CA CYS A 100 31.80 33.99 -20.81
C CYS A 100 33.12 34.64 -20.39
N GLY A 101 34.26 33.95 -20.56
CA GLY A 101 35.54 34.39 -20.02
C GLY A 101 35.43 34.70 -18.53
N MET A 102 35.81 35.92 -18.14
CA MET A 102 35.66 36.40 -16.76
C MET A 102 34.25 36.92 -16.40
N GLY A 103 33.28 36.85 -17.32
CA GLY A 103 31.87 37.20 -17.07
C GLY A 103 31.53 38.68 -17.24
N ASN A 104 32.15 39.40 -18.17
CA ASN A 104 31.98 40.86 -18.31
C ASN A 104 30.53 41.33 -18.46
N PHE A 105 29.68 40.59 -19.18
CA PHE A 105 28.27 40.92 -19.31
C PHE A 105 27.50 40.81 -17.98
N PHE A 106 27.92 39.93 -17.07
CA PHE A 106 27.22 39.68 -15.81
C PHE A 106 27.25 40.88 -14.86
N ASN A 107 28.23 41.77 -14.99
CA ASN A 107 28.31 43.02 -14.22
C ASN A 107 27.07 43.91 -14.40
N HIS A 108 26.40 43.79 -15.56
CA HIS A 108 25.30 44.65 -15.99
C HIS A 108 23.92 43.98 -15.91
N LEU A 109 23.85 42.71 -15.48
CA LEU A 109 22.57 42.01 -15.39
C LEU A 109 21.79 42.39 -14.12
N PRO A 110 20.45 42.50 -14.20
CA PRO A 110 19.61 42.94 -13.08
C PRO A 110 19.48 41.91 -11.95
N ASN A 111 19.67 40.61 -12.24
CA ASN A 111 19.58 39.53 -11.26
C ASN A 111 20.70 38.51 -11.50
N PRO A 112 21.78 38.53 -10.69
CA PRO A 112 22.90 37.59 -10.83
C PRO A 112 22.51 36.11 -10.72
N HIS A 113 21.46 35.77 -9.97
CA HIS A 113 20.98 34.39 -9.83
C HIS A 113 20.40 33.80 -11.13
N ASN A 114 20.05 34.66 -12.10
CA ASN A 114 19.57 34.27 -13.42
C ASN A 114 20.66 34.37 -14.50
N ALA A 115 21.90 34.71 -14.13
CA ALA A 115 23.04 34.75 -15.01
C ALA A 115 23.72 33.38 -15.07
N TYR A 116 23.88 32.86 -16.29
CA TYR A 116 24.53 31.59 -16.57
C TYR A 116 25.69 31.81 -17.52
N GLY A 117 26.80 31.14 -17.24
CA GLY A 117 28.01 31.26 -18.02
C GLY A 117 28.81 29.98 -18.04
N PHE A 118 29.50 29.73 -19.14
CA PHE A 118 30.58 28.75 -19.13
C PHE A 118 31.71 29.16 -20.07
N ASP A 119 32.90 28.66 -19.77
CA ASP A 119 34.09 28.81 -20.59
C ASP A 119 34.98 27.57 -20.48
N ILE A 120 35.81 27.34 -21.49
CA ILE A 120 36.79 26.23 -21.49
C ILE A 120 38.02 26.60 -20.66
N ASP A 121 38.36 27.89 -20.57
CA ASP A 121 39.49 28.39 -19.78
C ASP A 121 39.17 28.38 -18.28
N GLY A 122 39.76 27.42 -17.57
CA GLY A 122 39.58 27.27 -16.13
C GLY A 122 40.05 28.47 -15.32
N LYS A 123 41.05 29.23 -15.79
CA LYS A 123 41.55 30.42 -15.09
C LYS A 123 40.52 31.56 -15.17
N ALA A 124 39.97 31.80 -16.35
CA ALA A 124 38.92 32.79 -16.56
C ALA A 124 37.65 32.44 -15.76
N VAL A 125 37.27 31.15 -15.72
CA VAL A 125 36.14 30.66 -14.91
C VAL A 125 36.34 30.90 -13.41
N SER A 126 37.56 30.69 -12.89
CA SER A 126 37.87 30.98 -11.48
C SER A 126 37.69 32.47 -11.16
N VAL A 127 38.15 33.36 -12.05
CA VAL A 127 37.95 34.81 -11.92
C VAL A 127 36.45 35.16 -11.98
N ALA A 128 35.71 34.60 -12.94
CA ALA A 128 34.28 34.86 -13.11
C ALA A 128 33.47 34.44 -11.86
N ARG A 129 33.77 33.27 -11.27
CA ARG A 129 33.13 32.79 -10.03
C ARG A 129 33.44 33.69 -8.83
N TYR A 130 34.65 34.24 -8.78
CA TYR A 130 35.02 35.17 -7.71
C TYR A 130 34.28 36.51 -7.85
N LEU A 131 34.16 37.05 -9.08
CA LEU A 131 33.47 38.30 -9.36
C LEU A 131 31.94 38.17 -9.23
N TYR A 132 31.37 37.02 -9.60
CA TYR A 132 29.92 36.80 -9.64
C TYR A 132 29.53 35.51 -8.89
N PRO A 133 29.68 35.47 -7.55
CA PRO A 133 29.47 34.25 -6.76
C PRO A 133 28.03 33.75 -6.76
N GLU A 134 27.06 34.62 -7.06
CA GLU A 134 25.64 34.28 -7.12
C GLU A 134 25.19 33.78 -8.51
N ALA A 135 26.06 33.90 -9.53
CA ALA A 135 25.81 33.44 -10.89
C ALA A 135 26.19 31.96 -11.08
N HIS A 136 25.58 31.32 -12.08
CA HIS A 136 25.81 29.92 -12.40
C HIS A 136 26.93 29.79 -13.45
N ILE A 137 28.17 29.59 -12.98
CA ILE A 137 29.36 29.59 -13.84
C ILE A 137 30.06 28.23 -13.80
N GLU A 138 30.31 27.64 -14.98
CA GLU A 138 30.89 26.31 -15.14
C GLU A 138 32.10 26.30 -16.07
N LYS A 139 33.06 25.40 -15.81
CA LYS A 139 34.13 25.11 -16.78
C LYS A 139 33.61 24.03 -17.72
N CYS A 140 33.35 24.37 -18.98
CA CYS A 140 32.71 23.48 -19.94
C CYS A 140 33.13 23.80 -21.38
N ASP A 141 33.27 22.76 -22.20
CA ASP A 141 33.36 22.89 -23.65
C ASP A 141 31.94 23.07 -24.22
N ILE A 142 31.73 24.05 -25.10
CA ILE A 142 30.43 24.31 -25.75
C ILE A 142 29.82 23.09 -26.46
N ARG A 143 30.66 22.14 -26.91
CA ARG A 143 30.23 20.87 -27.52
C ARG A 143 29.63 19.89 -26.51
N GLN A 144 29.97 20.05 -25.24
CA GLN A 144 29.58 19.18 -24.12
C GLN A 144 28.53 19.83 -23.20
N TYR A 145 28.08 21.05 -23.51
CA TYR A 145 27.10 21.76 -22.70
C TYR A 145 25.66 21.29 -23.03
N TYR A 146 25.02 20.61 -22.08
CA TYR A 146 23.64 20.11 -22.17
C TYR A 146 22.84 20.52 -20.92
N PRO A 147 22.32 21.76 -20.87
CA PRO A 147 21.65 22.27 -19.69
C PRO A 147 20.26 21.65 -19.53
N GLU A 148 19.81 21.47 -18.28
CA GLU A 148 18.43 21.09 -17.96
C GLU A 148 17.46 22.30 -18.00
N GLN A 149 17.93 23.46 -18.45
CA GLN A 149 17.15 24.68 -18.60
C GLN A 149 17.28 25.26 -20.01
N ARG A 150 16.28 26.03 -20.39
CA ARG A 150 16.31 26.95 -21.52
C ARG A 150 16.57 28.38 -21.05
N PHE A 151 16.91 29.26 -21.98
CA PHE A 151 17.28 30.64 -21.71
C PHE A 151 16.38 31.61 -22.47
N ASP A 152 16.13 32.77 -21.85
CA ASP A 152 15.33 33.84 -22.45
C ASP A 152 16.15 34.72 -23.39
N VAL A 153 17.43 34.89 -23.03
CA VAL A 153 18.41 35.68 -23.76
C VAL A 153 19.72 34.92 -23.80
N ILE A 154 20.36 34.89 -24.97
CA ILE A 154 21.76 34.54 -25.12
C ILE A 154 22.48 35.79 -25.61
N ILE A 155 23.50 36.18 -24.88
CA ILE A 155 24.37 37.32 -25.19
C ILE A 155 25.80 36.81 -25.14
N GLY A 156 26.62 37.13 -26.15
CA GLY A 156 28.01 36.73 -26.08
C GLY A 156 28.85 37.06 -27.30
N ASN A 157 30.13 36.74 -27.16
CA ASN A 157 31.16 36.88 -28.18
C ASN A 157 31.71 35.48 -28.51
N PRO A 158 31.19 34.80 -29.55
CA PRO A 158 31.70 33.49 -29.96
C PRO A 158 33.19 33.56 -30.30
N PRO A 159 33.98 32.50 -30.12
CA PRO A 159 35.41 32.52 -30.44
C PRO A 159 35.62 32.74 -31.94
N PHE A 160 36.69 33.44 -32.31
CA PHE A 160 36.95 33.84 -33.69
C PHE A 160 37.88 32.83 -34.36
N ASN A 161 37.66 32.57 -35.65
CA ASN A 161 38.54 31.74 -36.50
C ASN A 161 38.70 30.26 -36.08
N LEU A 162 37.87 29.74 -35.17
CA LEU A 162 37.81 28.30 -34.86
C LEU A 162 36.80 27.58 -35.74
N LYS A 163 37.03 26.28 -36.00
CA LYS A 163 36.06 25.38 -36.62
C LYS A 163 35.73 24.20 -35.69
N PHE A 164 34.45 23.90 -35.55
CA PHE A 164 33.94 22.71 -34.84
C PHE A 164 33.24 21.81 -35.86
N ASP A 165 33.70 20.57 -36.01
CA ASP A 165 33.14 19.59 -36.96
C ASP A 165 32.92 20.18 -38.38
N TYR A 166 33.95 20.82 -38.93
CA TYR A 166 33.96 21.50 -40.23
C TYR A 166 33.07 22.76 -40.35
N LYS A 167 32.34 23.16 -39.29
CA LYS A 167 31.57 24.42 -39.23
C LYS A 167 32.37 25.53 -38.56
N LEU A 168 32.10 26.79 -38.94
CA LEU A 168 32.65 27.94 -38.22
C LEU A 168 32.10 28.00 -36.79
N SER A 169 32.94 28.44 -35.86
CA SER A 169 32.59 28.63 -34.44
C SER A 169 31.34 29.49 -34.23
N GLN A 170 31.16 30.56 -35.00
CA GLN A 170 29.97 31.43 -34.96
C GLN A 170 28.71 30.66 -35.39
N GLU A 171 28.82 29.85 -36.45
CA GLU A 171 27.72 29.02 -36.95
C GLU A 171 27.33 27.95 -35.92
N TYR A 172 28.32 27.29 -35.30
CA TYR A 172 28.09 26.33 -34.22
C TYR A 172 27.48 26.99 -32.96
N TYR A 173 27.93 28.20 -32.61
CA TYR A 173 27.37 28.98 -31.50
C TYR A 173 25.89 29.28 -31.74
N MET A 174 25.51 29.66 -32.97
CA MET A 174 24.11 29.89 -33.33
C MET A 174 23.28 28.58 -33.30
N ASP A 175 23.85 27.46 -33.76
CA ASP A 175 23.21 26.14 -33.65
C ASP A 175 22.93 25.79 -32.18
N LYS A 176 23.93 25.92 -31.30
CA LYS A 176 23.77 25.68 -29.86
C LYS A 176 22.81 26.65 -29.19
N ALA A 177 22.83 27.92 -29.60
CA ALA A 177 21.88 28.91 -29.11
C ALA A 177 20.43 28.50 -29.42
N TYR A 178 20.18 27.92 -30.58
CA TYR A 178 18.84 27.42 -30.93
C TYR A 178 18.39 26.28 -30.00
N ASP A 179 19.28 25.39 -29.60
CA ASP A 179 18.94 24.23 -28.76
C ASP A 179 18.56 24.65 -27.33
N VAL A 180 19.18 25.72 -26.83
CA VAL A 180 19.05 26.16 -25.44
C VAL A 180 18.18 27.42 -25.25
N LEU A 181 17.87 28.20 -26.28
CA LEU A 181 16.90 29.31 -26.16
C LEU A 181 15.46 28.81 -25.96
N ASN A 182 14.61 29.64 -25.36
CA ASN A 182 13.16 29.50 -25.41
C ASN A 182 12.62 29.88 -26.81
N PRO A 183 11.44 29.39 -27.23
CA PRO A 183 10.75 29.93 -28.41
C PRO A 183 10.60 31.45 -28.30
N ALA A 184 10.91 32.17 -29.38
CA ALA A 184 11.03 33.64 -29.41
C ALA A 184 12.03 34.24 -28.41
N GLY A 185 12.98 33.45 -27.87
CA GLY A 185 14.11 33.93 -27.09
C GLY A 185 15.10 34.74 -27.94
N ILE A 186 15.80 35.70 -27.32
CA ILE A 186 16.65 36.65 -28.04
C ILE A 186 18.09 36.12 -28.09
N LEU A 187 18.69 36.09 -29.28
CA LEU A 187 20.11 35.86 -29.49
C LEU A 187 20.75 37.19 -29.91
N MET A 188 21.75 37.66 -29.17
CA MET A 188 22.55 38.83 -29.51
C MET A 188 24.03 38.45 -29.49
N VAL A 189 24.70 38.53 -30.64
CA VAL A 189 26.08 38.04 -30.78
C VAL A 189 26.96 39.06 -31.49
N ILE A 190 28.23 39.11 -31.09
CA ILE A 190 29.29 39.83 -31.80
C ILE A 190 29.96 38.87 -32.77
N VAL A 191 30.10 39.26 -34.04
CA VAL A 191 30.77 38.45 -35.07
C VAL A 191 31.62 39.33 -35.99
N PRO A 192 32.57 38.76 -36.74
CA PRO A 192 33.26 39.50 -37.80
C PRO A 192 32.28 40.07 -38.83
N CYS A 193 32.58 41.23 -39.41
CA CYS A 193 31.79 41.77 -40.52
C CYS A 193 31.75 40.85 -41.75
N SER A 194 32.77 40.00 -41.92
CA SER A 194 32.84 38.98 -42.98
C SER A 194 31.88 37.80 -42.78
N PHE A 195 31.32 37.61 -41.58
CA PHE A 195 30.38 36.52 -41.31
C PHE A 195 28.99 36.85 -41.88
N MET A 196 28.48 36.01 -42.78
CA MET A 196 27.20 36.23 -43.49
C MET A 196 27.17 37.55 -44.26
N GLN A 197 28.27 37.90 -44.91
CA GLN A 197 28.42 39.17 -45.64
C GLN A 197 27.71 39.14 -47.00
N SER A 198 27.63 37.99 -47.66
CA SER A 198 27.00 37.86 -48.97
C SER A 198 25.89 36.80 -49.00
N GLY A 199 24.68 37.26 -49.34
CA GLY A 199 23.52 36.39 -49.58
C GLY A 199 23.75 35.31 -50.64
N PHE A 200 24.59 35.61 -51.64
CA PHE A 200 24.88 34.73 -52.75
C PHE A 200 25.90 33.64 -52.39
N TRP A 201 27.05 34.03 -51.82
CA TRP A 201 28.14 33.11 -51.49
C TRP A 201 27.89 32.25 -50.24
N GLU A 202 27.01 32.70 -49.33
CA GLU A 202 26.72 32.01 -48.07
C GLU A 202 25.29 31.48 -47.99
N LYS A 203 24.65 31.21 -49.14
CA LYS A 203 23.23 30.80 -49.25
C LYS A 203 22.87 29.63 -48.33
N THR A 204 23.70 28.60 -48.24
CA THR A 204 23.46 27.42 -47.38
C THR A 204 23.43 27.79 -45.90
N ARG A 205 24.39 28.60 -45.44
CA ARG A 205 24.46 29.07 -44.05
C ARG A 205 23.27 29.97 -43.72
N ILE A 206 22.96 30.93 -44.58
CA ILE A 206 21.84 31.86 -44.41
C ILE A 206 20.50 31.11 -44.39
N ALA A 207 20.31 30.12 -45.26
CA ALA A 207 19.12 29.27 -45.25
C ALA A 207 19.00 28.49 -43.93
N GLY A 208 20.11 27.95 -43.41
CA GLY A 208 20.15 27.27 -42.12
C GLY A 208 19.76 28.18 -40.94
N ILE A 209 20.27 29.40 -40.92
CA ILE A 209 19.91 30.41 -39.90
C ILE A 209 18.44 30.81 -40.04
N ASN A 210 17.96 31.15 -41.25
CA ASN A 210 16.56 31.53 -41.49
C ASN A 210 15.55 30.42 -41.16
N GLY A 211 15.99 29.15 -41.23
CA GLY A 211 15.18 28.02 -40.80
C GLY A 211 14.94 27.94 -39.28
N ARG A 212 15.80 28.59 -38.49
CA ARG A 212 15.87 28.49 -37.00
C ARG A 212 15.65 29.82 -36.28
N PHE A 213 15.90 30.94 -36.94
CA PHE A 213 15.90 32.27 -36.34
C PHE A 213 15.15 33.28 -37.22
N SER A 214 14.49 34.23 -36.57
CA SER A 214 13.87 35.42 -37.18
C SER A 214 14.80 36.61 -36.96
N PHE A 215 15.15 37.32 -38.02
CA PHE A 215 16.09 38.44 -37.96
C PHE A 215 15.44 39.70 -37.38
N VAL A 216 16.12 40.37 -36.44
CA VAL A 216 15.68 41.64 -35.82
C VAL A 216 16.45 42.82 -36.43
N GLY A 217 17.78 42.68 -36.55
CA GLY A 217 18.65 43.68 -37.14
C GLY A 217 20.14 43.43 -36.84
N GLN A 218 21.02 44.23 -37.45
CA GLN A 218 22.45 44.24 -37.18
C GLN A 218 23.01 45.67 -37.24
N THR A 219 24.07 45.94 -36.47
CA THR A 219 24.81 47.21 -36.46
C THR A 219 26.31 46.95 -36.47
N LYS A 220 27.10 47.86 -37.06
CA LYS A 220 28.57 47.79 -37.03
C LYS A 220 29.11 48.36 -35.71
N LEU A 221 30.22 47.79 -35.25
CA LEU A 221 31.04 48.37 -34.21
C LEU A 221 32.17 49.19 -34.84
N GLY A 222 32.72 50.16 -34.09
CA GLY A 222 33.85 50.96 -34.57
C GLY A 222 35.08 50.07 -34.90
N PRO A 223 35.89 50.40 -35.93
CA PRO A 223 37.06 49.60 -36.31
C PRO A 223 38.09 49.40 -35.17
N SER A 224 38.15 50.34 -34.23
CA SER A 224 39.02 50.31 -33.05
C SER A 224 38.31 49.85 -31.76
N ALA A 225 37.10 49.27 -31.87
CA ALA A 225 36.30 48.87 -30.70
C ALA A 225 37.01 47.87 -29.78
N PHE A 226 37.92 47.05 -30.32
CA PHE A 226 38.71 46.06 -29.58
C PHE A 226 40.18 46.49 -29.34
N ALA A 227 40.53 47.76 -29.58
CA ALA A 227 41.90 48.24 -29.44
C ALA A 227 42.45 48.08 -28.01
N ALA A 228 41.59 48.27 -26.99
CA ALA A 228 41.98 48.15 -25.58
C ALA A 228 42.43 46.73 -25.18
N VAL A 229 41.98 45.71 -25.91
CA VAL A 229 42.37 44.30 -25.68
C VAL A 229 43.51 43.85 -26.61
N GLY A 230 44.02 44.75 -27.46
CA GLY A 230 45.20 44.51 -28.32
C GLY A 230 44.87 44.21 -29.79
N VAL A 231 43.64 44.47 -30.25
CA VAL A 231 43.22 44.23 -31.64
C VAL A 231 42.85 45.56 -32.31
N HIS A 232 43.66 45.98 -33.27
CA HIS A 232 43.45 47.21 -34.05
C HIS A 232 42.84 46.89 -35.43
N ASP A 233 42.02 47.80 -35.96
CA ASP A 233 41.47 47.79 -37.32
C ASP A 233 40.70 46.52 -37.73
N PHE A 234 39.95 45.94 -36.78
CA PHE A 234 39.20 44.71 -37.00
C PHE A 234 37.69 44.96 -37.02
N ASN A 235 37.10 44.90 -38.22
CA ASN A 235 35.68 45.21 -38.44
C ASN A 235 34.76 44.11 -37.87
N THR A 236 33.97 44.47 -36.85
CA THR A 236 33.00 43.59 -36.19
C THR A 236 31.58 44.18 -36.26
N LYS A 237 30.58 43.32 -36.10
CA LYS A 237 29.17 43.68 -36.07
C LYS A 237 28.42 42.94 -34.97
N ILE A 238 27.35 43.55 -34.48
CA ILE A 238 26.37 42.94 -33.59
C ILE A 238 25.21 42.46 -34.45
N MET A 239 24.76 41.22 -34.25
CA MET A 239 23.58 40.66 -34.89
C MET A 239 22.57 40.21 -33.85
N VAL A 240 21.28 40.48 -34.11
CA VAL A 240 20.18 40.15 -33.20
C VAL A 240 19.10 39.33 -33.90
N PHE A 241 18.68 38.26 -33.22
CA PHE A 241 17.69 37.32 -33.71
C PHE A 241 16.70 36.91 -32.62
N LEU A 242 15.52 36.45 -33.05
CA LEU A 242 14.58 35.68 -32.23
C LEU A 242 14.63 34.22 -32.62
N ARG A 243 14.63 33.31 -31.66
CA ARG A 243 14.42 31.88 -31.95
C ARG A 243 13.06 31.67 -32.60
N LYS A 244 13.00 30.83 -33.63
CA LYS A 244 11.75 30.42 -34.29
C LYS A 244 10.71 29.95 -33.29
N SER A 245 9.46 30.37 -33.51
CA SER A 245 8.27 29.91 -32.81
C SER A 245 7.09 29.91 -33.79
N GLY A 246 6.11 29.03 -33.57
CA GLY A 246 4.86 29.04 -34.33
C GLY A 246 4.00 30.28 -34.10
N HIS A 247 4.32 31.11 -33.10
CA HIS A 247 3.53 32.27 -32.69
C HIS A 247 4.08 33.61 -33.20
N ILE A 248 5.21 33.62 -33.91
CA ILE A 248 5.82 34.84 -34.44
C ILE A 248 5.92 34.79 -35.96
N LYS A 249 5.82 35.95 -36.61
CA LYS A 249 6.12 36.07 -38.04
C LYS A 249 7.63 36.01 -38.23
N MET A 250 8.09 35.08 -39.06
CA MET A 250 9.52 34.91 -39.36
C MET A 250 9.98 35.97 -40.38
N GLN A 251 11.09 36.63 -40.08
CA GLN A 251 11.79 37.56 -40.97
C GLN A 251 13.14 36.96 -41.37
N ALA A 252 13.40 36.90 -42.67
CA ALA A 252 14.66 36.39 -43.19
C ALA A 252 15.80 37.37 -42.92
N TYR A 253 17.00 36.84 -42.71
CA TYR A 253 18.23 37.61 -42.61
C TYR A 253 18.47 38.43 -43.89
N ASN A 254 18.84 39.69 -43.69
CA ASN A 254 19.23 40.61 -44.76
C ASN A 254 20.69 41.05 -44.55
N ALA A 255 21.57 40.67 -45.46
CA ALA A 255 23.00 40.97 -45.37
C ALA A 255 23.33 42.46 -45.53
N GLU A 256 22.49 43.22 -46.26
CA GLU A 256 22.71 44.63 -46.58
C GLU A 256 22.10 45.58 -45.54
N GLU A 257 21.21 45.09 -44.69
CA GLU A 257 20.51 45.90 -43.70
C GLU A 257 21.40 46.17 -42.47
N PHE A 258 22.11 47.30 -42.47
CA PHE A 258 22.79 47.82 -41.29
C PHE A 258 22.01 49.02 -40.75
N ILE A 259 21.58 48.93 -39.50
CA ILE A 259 20.83 49.98 -38.81
C ILE A 259 21.68 50.61 -37.71
N THR A 260 21.29 51.80 -37.24
CA THR A 260 21.96 52.45 -36.09
C THR A 260 21.71 51.66 -34.81
N ALA A 261 22.57 51.84 -33.81
CA ALA A 261 22.41 51.20 -32.50
C ALA A 261 21.06 51.59 -31.83
N ASP A 262 20.61 52.83 -32.00
CA ASP A 262 19.33 53.30 -31.45
C ASP A 262 18.12 52.64 -32.13
N GLU A 263 18.15 52.48 -33.46
CA GLU A 263 17.09 51.79 -34.19
C GLU A 263 17.07 50.29 -33.84
N LEU A 264 18.25 49.67 -33.67
CA LEU A 264 18.34 48.29 -33.21
C LEU A 264 17.75 48.12 -31.80
N LYS A 265 18.07 49.05 -30.88
CA LYS A 265 17.48 49.09 -29.53
C LYS A 265 15.96 49.18 -29.57
N LYS A 266 15.42 50.03 -30.44
CA LYS A 266 13.97 50.19 -30.64
C LYS A 266 13.32 48.89 -31.12
N ARG A 267 13.88 48.23 -32.15
CA ARG A 267 13.36 46.95 -32.67
C ARG A 267 13.41 45.82 -31.64
N ILE A 268 14.45 45.78 -30.81
CA ILE A 268 14.52 44.84 -29.66
C ILE A 268 13.40 45.14 -28.66
N GLY A 269 13.13 46.41 -28.36
CA GLY A 269 12.00 46.83 -27.52
C GLY A 269 10.65 46.35 -28.06
N GLU A 270 10.41 46.48 -29.37
CA GLU A 270 9.21 45.99 -30.04
C GLU A 270 9.09 44.45 -29.97
N ALA A 271 10.19 43.73 -30.20
CA ALA A 271 10.26 42.29 -30.08
C ALA A 271 9.95 41.81 -28.64
N ARG A 272 10.44 42.52 -27.62
CA ARG A 272 10.13 42.24 -26.22
C ARG A 272 8.67 42.50 -25.87
N ALA A 273 8.10 43.61 -26.33
CA ALA A 273 6.68 43.91 -26.14
C ALA A 273 5.78 42.86 -26.80
N MET A 274 6.20 42.31 -27.95
CA MET A 274 5.54 41.17 -28.59
C MET A 274 5.68 39.88 -27.76
N LYS A 275 6.89 39.51 -27.32
CA LYS A 275 7.14 38.32 -26.48
C LYS A 275 6.29 38.35 -25.19
N HIS A 276 6.18 39.53 -24.56
CA HIS A 276 5.36 39.70 -23.36
C HIS A 276 3.86 39.44 -23.63
N ARG A 277 3.34 39.91 -24.77
CA ARG A 277 1.94 39.67 -25.19
C ARG A 277 1.67 38.18 -25.46
N LEU A 278 2.63 37.46 -26.03
CA LEU A 278 2.50 36.03 -26.40
C LEU A 278 2.96 35.04 -25.33
N ARG A 279 3.30 35.52 -24.12
CA ARG A 279 3.98 34.71 -23.08
C ARG A 279 3.32 33.37 -22.76
N PHE A 280 1.98 33.30 -22.78
CA PHE A 280 1.25 32.08 -22.45
C PHE A 280 1.31 31.05 -23.56
N ASP A 281 1.21 31.48 -24.81
CA ASP A 281 1.29 30.59 -25.98
C ASP A 281 2.71 30.04 -26.12
N LEU A 282 3.73 30.90 -25.99
CA LEU A 282 5.14 30.51 -26.00
C LEU A 282 5.48 29.49 -24.89
N MET A 283 4.89 29.62 -23.71
CA MET A 283 5.13 28.68 -22.61
C MET A 283 4.42 27.34 -22.79
N ARG A 284 3.31 27.28 -23.52
CA ARG A 284 2.60 26.03 -23.85
C ARG A 284 3.32 25.24 -24.94
N GLU A 285 4.09 25.92 -25.80
CA GLU A 285 4.94 25.28 -26.81
C GLU A 285 6.00 24.36 -26.15
N THR A 286 6.45 24.71 -24.94
CA THR A 286 7.52 23.99 -24.22
C THR A 286 7.04 23.17 -23.02
N ASN A 287 6.08 23.67 -22.24
CA ASN A 287 5.61 23.03 -21.01
C ASN A 287 4.21 22.45 -21.21
N ARG A 288 4.06 21.13 -21.04
CA ARG A 288 2.76 20.41 -21.08
C ARG A 288 1.88 20.73 -19.86
N ILE A 289 1.57 22.00 -19.61
CA ILE A 289 0.76 22.48 -18.48
C ILE A 289 -0.61 22.91 -19.00
N ASN A 290 -1.67 22.53 -18.29
CA ASN A 290 -3.03 22.96 -18.59
C ASN A 290 -3.23 24.45 -18.27
N LYS A 291 -3.98 25.18 -19.10
CA LYS A 291 -4.28 26.61 -18.97
C LYS A 291 -4.86 26.97 -17.60
N GLU A 292 -5.83 26.21 -17.12
CA GLU A 292 -6.47 26.45 -15.81
C GLU A 292 -5.50 26.30 -14.63
N GLU A 293 -4.62 25.28 -14.68
CA GLU A 293 -3.61 25.05 -13.64
C GLU A 293 -2.60 26.21 -13.61
N LEU A 294 -2.25 26.72 -14.79
CA LEU A 294 -1.31 27.81 -14.93
C LEU A 294 -1.88 29.15 -14.43
N GLU A 295 -3.13 29.47 -14.77
CA GLU A 295 -3.79 30.69 -14.30
C GLU A 295 -3.90 30.73 -12.77
N LEU A 296 -4.25 29.59 -12.16
CA LEU A 296 -4.30 29.48 -10.69
C LEU A 296 -2.91 29.63 -10.05
N PHE A 297 -1.87 29.11 -10.70
CA PHE A 297 -0.50 29.28 -10.26
C PHE A 297 -0.07 30.75 -10.29
N GLU A 298 -0.28 31.44 -11.41
CA GLU A 298 0.08 32.86 -11.58
C GLU A 298 -0.66 33.75 -10.59
N TYR A 299 -1.95 33.52 -10.34
CA TYR A 299 -2.70 34.26 -9.31
C TYR A 299 -2.09 34.13 -7.91
N LYS A 300 -1.73 32.90 -7.52
CA LYS A 300 -1.11 32.66 -6.20
C LYS A 300 0.32 33.20 -6.13
N LEU A 301 1.07 33.08 -7.23
CA LEU A 301 2.42 33.61 -7.33
C LEU A 301 2.40 35.13 -7.16
N ALA A 302 1.52 35.85 -7.86
CA ALA A 302 1.37 37.29 -7.74
C ALA A 302 1.10 37.71 -6.28
N LYS A 303 0.19 37.00 -5.60
CA LYS A 303 -0.06 37.23 -4.17
C LYS A 303 1.19 37.01 -3.31
N TYR A 304 1.96 35.94 -3.54
CA TYR A 304 3.17 35.68 -2.77
C TYR A 304 4.30 36.66 -3.05
N MET A 305 4.47 37.07 -4.31
CA MET A 305 5.45 38.09 -4.69
C MET A 305 5.09 39.45 -4.10
N TYR A 306 3.80 39.79 -3.99
CA TYR A 306 3.35 40.99 -3.27
C TYR A 306 3.76 40.95 -1.81
N GLU A 307 3.52 39.84 -1.09
CA GLU A 307 3.94 39.68 0.31
C GLU A 307 5.46 39.81 0.49
N LEU A 308 6.26 39.27 -0.45
CA LEU A 308 7.71 39.43 -0.42
C LEU A 308 8.15 40.88 -0.60
N LYS A 309 7.47 41.65 -1.45
CA LYS A 309 7.80 43.06 -1.76
C LYS A 309 7.27 44.04 -0.72
N ALA A 310 6.14 43.73 -0.08
CA ALA A 310 5.50 44.60 0.92
C ALA A 310 6.24 44.63 2.26
N HIS A 311 7.06 43.60 2.57
CA HIS A 311 7.72 43.46 3.86
C HIS A 311 9.24 43.51 3.75
N ALA A 312 9.86 44.57 4.29
CA ALA A 312 11.31 44.83 4.21
C ALA A 312 12.19 43.64 4.62
N LYS A 313 11.81 42.85 5.64
CA LYS A 313 12.56 41.66 6.09
C LYS A 313 12.59 40.52 5.06
N LEU A 314 11.62 40.49 4.14
CA LEU A 314 11.48 39.48 3.10
C LEU A 314 12.13 39.89 1.76
N ASN A 315 12.47 41.18 1.58
CA ASN A 315 13.05 41.69 0.34
C ASN A 315 14.29 40.90 -0.13
N LYS A 316 15.12 40.42 0.81
CA LYS A 316 16.30 39.58 0.53
C LYS A 316 16.00 38.25 -0.18
N HIS A 317 14.73 37.84 -0.27
CA HIS A 317 14.28 36.63 -0.92
C HIS A 317 13.65 36.89 -2.30
N ILE A 318 13.48 38.15 -2.72
CA ILE A 318 12.85 38.50 -4.00
C ILE A 318 13.64 37.89 -5.15
N ASP A 319 14.94 38.18 -5.24
CA ASP A 319 15.78 37.72 -6.36
C ASP A 319 15.84 36.19 -6.44
N LYS A 320 15.85 35.52 -5.27
CA LYS A 320 15.82 34.05 -5.15
C LYS A 320 14.47 33.46 -5.55
N ALA A 321 13.37 34.14 -5.22
CA ALA A 321 12.03 33.73 -5.61
C ALA A 321 11.83 33.91 -7.11
N GLU A 322 12.28 35.04 -7.68
CA GLU A 322 12.25 35.30 -9.11
C GLU A 322 13.09 34.28 -9.87
N ALA A 323 14.30 33.96 -9.41
CA ALA A 323 15.14 32.93 -10.01
C ALA A 323 14.49 31.53 -9.94
N LEU A 324 13.87 31.17 -8.81
CA LEU A 324 13.16 29.89 -8.69
C LEU A 324 11.99 29.77 -9.68
N VAL A 325 11.22 30.84 -9.84
CA VAL A 325 10.11 30.89 -10.82
C VAL A 325 10.65 30.80 -12.24
N THR A 326 11.72 31.53 -12.54
CA THR A 326 12.35 31.54 -13.86
C THR A 326 12.86 30.14 -14.22
N LYS A 327 13.56 29.48 -13.29
CA LYS A 327 13.99 28.08 -13.42
C LYS A 327 12.83 27.12 -13.68
N PHE A 328 11.69 27.30 -12.99
CA PHE A 328 10.49 26.50 -13.23
C PHE A 328 9.92 26.71 -14.64
N ARG A 329 9.86 27.95 -15.13
CA ARG A 329 9.31 28.29 -16.46
C ARG A 329 10.16 27.72 -17.59
N ASN A 330 11.46 27.66 -17.38
CA ASN A 330 12.44 27.34 -18.40
C ASN A 330 13.03 25.92 -18.28
N GLN A 331 12.51 25.07 -17.39
CA GLN A 331 13.00 23.69 -17.25
C GLN A 331 12.76 22.89 -18.55
N LYS A 332 13.74 22.08 -18.96
CA LYS A 332 13.59 21.11 -20.06
C LYS A 332 14.04 19.71 -19.63
N PRO A 333 13.45 18.64 -20.19
CA PRO A 333 13.97 17.30 -19.97
C PRO A 333 15.39 17.17 -20.54
N PRO A 334 16.25 16.33 -19.93
CA PRO A 334 17.59 16.08 -20.45
C PRO A 334 17.53 15.50 -21.87
N GLU A 335 18.37 16.03 -22.76
CA GLU A 335 18.50 15.57 -24.14
C GLU A 335 19.24 14.24 -24.20
N ASN A 336 18.84 13.34 -25.11
CA ASN A 336 19.39 11.99 -25.26
C ASN A 336 19.32 11.10 -24.00
N ALA A 337 18.35 11.33 -23.12
CA ALA A 337 18.18 10.58 -21.88
C ALA A 337 17.52 9.20 -22.06
N THR A 338 17.94 8.22 -21.26
CA THR A 338 17.25 6.92 -21.17
C THR A 338 15.86 7.08 -20.56
N ARG A 339 14.98 6.08 -20.76
CA ARG A 339 13.63 6.10 -20.17
C ARG A 339 13.65 6.27 -18.65
N GLU A 340 14.61 5.65 -17.96
CA GLU A 340 14.77 5.76 -16.51
C GLU A 340 15.17 7.19 -16.08
N GLN A 341 16.08 7.83 -16.83
CA GLN A 341 16.49 9.20 -16.59
C GLN A 341 15.33 10.19 -16.80
N VAL A 342 14.48 9.96 -17.81
CA VAL A 342 13.26 10.75 -18.04
C VAL A 342 12.26 10.57 -16.89
N GLU A 343 12.04 9.33 -16.42
CA GLU A 343 11.16 9.05 -15.28
C GLU A 343 11.69 9.67 -13.97
N GLN A 344 13.01 9.69 -13.79
CA GLN A 344 13.66 10.35 -12.65
C GLN A 344 13.52 11.87 -12.73
N TRP A 345 13.70 12.47 -13.92
CA TRP A 345 13.47 13.89 -14.15
C TRP A 345 12.01 14.27 -13.89
N GLU A 346 11.04 13.48 -14.36
CA GLU A 346 9.61 13.69 -14.10
C GLU A 346 9.25 13.70 -12.60
N LYS A 347 9.92 12.87 -11.79
CA LYS A 347 9.77 12.89 -10.33
C LYS A 347 10.41 14.13 -9.69
N ASN A 348 11.57 14.54 -10.20
CA ASN A 348 12.40 15.59 -9.62
C ASN A 348 11.98 17.01 -10.04
N LYS A 349 11.40 17.19 -11.23
CA LYS A 349 11.07 18.50 -11.83
C LYS A 349 10.28 19.41 -10.90
N LEU A 350 10.43 20.72 -11.11
CA LEU A 350 9.66 21.73 -10.38
C LEU A 350 8.21 21.66 -10.85
N THR A 351 7.29 21.68 -9.88
CA THR A 351 5.85 21.74 -10.13
C THR A 351 5.28 23.00 -9.49
N PRO A 352 4.10 23.49 -9.93
CA PRO A 352 3.44 24.65 -9.32
C PRO A 352 3.36 24.56 -7.79
N LYS A 353 3.06 23.35 -7.27
CA LYS A 353 3.00 23.08 -5.83
C LYS A 353 4.36 23.21 -5.13
N LYS A 354 5.44 22.69 -5.74
CA LYS A 354 6.80 22.76 -5.18
C LYS A 354 7.27 24.22 -5.10
N VAL A 355 7.10 25.00 -6.18
CA VAL A 355 7.52 26.40 -6.26
C VAL A 355 6.77 27.25 -5.21
N LEU A 356 5.44 27.17 -5.20
CA LEU A 356 4.62 27.92 -4.23
C LEU A 356 4.95 27.55 -2.77
N ALA A 357 5.27 26.28 -2.50
CA ALA A 357 5.65 25.85 -1.15
C ALA A 357 6.98 26.46 -0.67
N VAL A 358 7.95 26.64 -1.56
CA VAL A 358 9.24 27.29 -1.22
C VAL A 358 9.02 28.78 -0.95
N ILE A 359 8.32 29.49 -1.83
CA ILE A 359 8.04 30.93 -1.63
C ILE A 359 7.21 31.15 -0.36
N ARG A 360 6.19 30.32 -0.13
CA ARG A 360 5.41 30.37 1.11
C ARG A 360 6.30 30.13 2.35
N ARG A 361 7.33 29.29 2.25
CA ARG A 361 8.27 29.08 3.35
C ARG A 361 9.00 30.37 3.70
N TYR A 362 9.48 31.13 2.71
CA TYR A 362 10.09 32.45 2.93
C TYR A 362 9.14 33.36 3.72
N ILE A 363 7.90 33.49 3.25
CA ILE A 363 6.86 34.31 3.91
C ILE A 363 6.60 33.83 5.33
N THR A 364 6.33 32.54 5.54
CA THR A 364 6.04 31.99 6.88
C THR A 364 7.24 32.07 7.83
N SER A 365 8.46 32.12 7.29
CA SER A 365 9.67 32.20 8.09
C SER A 365 9.99 33.61 8.60
N GLN A 366 9.24 34.64 8.16
CA GLN A 366 9.47 36.05 8.49
C GLN A 366 9.50 36.35 9.99
N ASN A 367 8.78 35.54 10.78
CA ASN A 367 8.65 35.67 12.23
C ASN A 367 9.27 34.47 12.98
N THR A 368 10.17 33.72 12.34
CA THR A 368 10.84 32.59 13.00
C THR A 368 11.81 33.15 14.05
N VAL A 369 11.38 33.11 15.31
CA VAL A 369 12.26 33.38 16.45
C VAL A 369 13.26 32.22 16.56
N PRO A 370 14.59 32.47 16.45
CA PRO A 370 15.59 31.43 16.62
C PRO A 370 15.48 30.84 18.03
N ARG A 371 15.13 29.56 18.14
CA ARG A 371 15.09 28.86 19.42
C ARG A 371 16.33 28.00 19.55
N LYS A 372 17.24 28.38 20.45
CA LYS A 372 18.38 27.55 20.85
C LYS A 372 17.91 26.46 21.83
N GLU A 373 16.93 25.66 21.44
CA GLU A 373 16.37 24.59 22.28
C GLU A 373 16.32 23.26 21.53
N VAL A 374 16.49 22.17 22.28
CA VAL A 374 16.13 20.81 21.87
C VAL A 374 14.82 20.47 22.58
N ALA A 375 13.85 19.89 21.87
CA ALA A 375 12.61 19.41 22.47
C ALA A 375 12.39 17.93 22.20
N LEU A 376 11.86 17.21 23.19
CA LEU A 376 11.35 15.86 23.00
C LEU A 376 9.96 15.95 22.38
N VAL A 377 9.79 15.39 21.18
CA VAL A 377 8.52 15.42 20.45
C VAL A 377 8.00 14.02 20.17
N LYS A 378 6.68 13.85 20.36
CA LYS A 378 5.96 12.64 19.98
C LYS A 378 5.76 12.61 18.46
N THR A 379 6.11 11.50 17.83
CA THR A 379 5.84 11.21 16.42
C THR A 379 4.68 10.21 16.29
N SER A 380 4.36 9.84 15.04
CA SER A 380 3.40 8.76 14.78
C SER A 380 3.88 7.39 15.26
N TYR A 381 5.19 7.20 15.38
CA TYR A 381 5.83 5.91 15.62
C TYR A 381 6.60 5.83 16.96
N GLY A 382 6.71 6.92 17.70
CA GLY A 382 7.47 6.98 18.95
C GLY A 382 7.80 8.39 19.41
N PHE A 383 9.02 8.59 19.88
CA PHE A 383 9.53 9.87 20.35
C PHE A 383 10.87 10.20 19.69
N LYS A 384 11.14 11.48 19.47
CA LYS A 384 12.44 11.93 18.98
C LYS A 384 12.84 13.27 19.57
N LEU A 385 14.13 13.52 19.68
CA LEU A 385 14.68 14.84 19.96
C LEU A 385 14.67 15.67 18.68
N LYS A 386 14.12 16.88 18.78
CA LYS A 386 14.06 17.84 17.69
C LYS A 386 14.90 19.06 18.08
N GLN A 387 15.98 19.30 17.34
CA GLN A 387 16.76 20.53 17.44
C GLN A 387 16.09 21.68 16.70
N TYR A 388 16.05 22.85 17.33
CA TYR A 388 15.56 24.09 16.72
C TYR A 388 16.69 25.07 16.36
N ALA A 389 17.94 24.73 16.69
CA ALA A 389 19.15 25.38 16.17
C ALA A 389 20.13 24.32 15.62
N PRO A 390 21.01 24.70 14.66
CA PRO A 390 22.01 23.78 14.11
C PRO A 390 22.97 23.23 15.18
N ARG A 391 23.46 22.01 14.95
CA ARG A 391 24.51 21.33 15.73
C ARG A 391 24.20 21.01 17.21
N LEU A 392 22.95 21.17 17.66
CA LEU A 392 22.55 20.89 19.05
C LEU A 392 22.43 19.40 19.38
N LEU A 393 22.32 18.52 18.38
CA LEU A 393 22.23 17.07 18.58
C LEU A 393 23.46 16.31 18.03
N ASP A 394 24.53 17.00 17.64
CA ASP A 394 25.69 16.36 16.99
C ASP A 394 26.38 15.35 17.94
N LYS A 395 26.36 15.64 19.24
CA LYS A 395 26.94 14.78 20.29
C LYS A 395 25.97 13.77 20.91
N VAL A 396 24.69 13.77 20.53
CA VAL A 396 23.68 12.86 21.11
C VAL A 396 23.54 11.62 20.23
N PRO A 397 23.95 10.42 20.67
CA PRO A 397 23.86 9.22 19.86
C PRO A 397 22.40 8.73 19.71
N HIS A 398 21.62 8.77 20.79
CA HIS A 398 20.24 8.28 20.82
C HIS A 398 19.22 9.39 20.60
N LYS A 399 18.82 9.61 19.34
CA LYS A 399 17.95 10.74 18.95
C LYS A 399 16.47 10.37 18.83
N ALA A 400 16.13 9.09 18.72
CA ALA A 400 14.77 8.63 18.52
C ALA A 400 14.56 7.22 19.06
N ALA A 401 13.37 6.96 19.59
CA ALA A 401 12.95 5.65 20.05
C ALA A 401 11.53 5.35 19.55
N SER A 402 11.29 4.11 19.12
CA SER A 402 9.95 3.67 18.74
C SER A 402 9.10 3.45 20.00
N ILE A 403 7.78 3.67 19.90
CA ILE A 403 6.87 3.39 21.02
C ILE A 403 6.86 1.91 21.41
N ASN A 404 7.15 1.03 20.45
CA ASN A 404 7.15 -0.41 20.65
C ASN A 404 8.34 -0.81 21.52
N ASP A 405 9.55 -0.35 21.17
CA ASP A 405 10.77 -0.66 21.91
C ASP A 405 10.74 -0.09 23.32
N LEU A 406 10.15 1.10 23.50
CA LEU A 406 9.94 1.71 24.81
C LEU A 406 8.98 0.91 25.70
N VAL A 407 7.94 0.32 25.11
CA VAL A 407 6.98 -0.52 25.84
C VAL A 407 7.63 -1.85 26.21
N LEU A 408 8.42 -2.44 25.31
CA LEU A 408 9.14 -3.70 25.49
C LEU A 408 10.46 -3.56 26.26
N GLU A 409 10.80 -2.35 26.73
CA GLU A 409 12.06 -2.08 27.46
C GLU A 409 13.34 -2.41 26.69
N ARG A 410 13.28 -2.40 25.35
CA ARG A 410 14.45 -2.62 24.48
C ARG A 410 15.31 -1.37 24.29
N THR A 411 14.75 -0.20 24.58
CA THR A 411 15.43 1.09 24.45
C THR A 411 14.89 2.09 25.46
N GLU A 412 15.67 3.11 25.75
CA GLU A 412 15.29 4.21 26.63
C GLU A 412 14.69 5.39 25.86
N LEU A 413 14.01 6.27 26.59
CA LEU A 413 13.50 7.50 26.01
C LEU A 413 14.68 8.42 25.65
N PRO A 414 14.74 8.99 24.44
CA PRO A 414 15.88 9.82 24.07
C PRO A 414 15.89 11.11 24.89
N MET A 415 17.04 11.41 25.50
CA MET A 415 17.24 12.57 26.38
C MET A 415 18.27 13.54 25.80
N PRO A 416 18.06 14.86 25.93
CA PRO A 416 19.11 15.83 25.62
C PRO A 416 20.25 15.71 26.64
N GLU A 417 21.48 16.04 26.22
CA GLU A 417 22.69 15.98 27.05
C GLU A 417 22.58 16.84 28.33
N VAL A 418 21.95 18.01 28.22
CA VAL A 418 21.60 18.88 29.36
C VAL A 418 20.10 19.18 29.31
N PRO A 419 19.27 18.50 30.14
CA PRO A 419 17.83 18.70 30.16
C PRO A 419 17.43 20.05 30.77
N THR A 420 16.65 20.85 30.04
CA THR A 420 15.98 22.03 30.60
C THR A 420 14.72 21.64 31.37
N GLU A 421 14.20 22.54 32.22
CA GLU A 421 12.93 22.32 32.94
C GLU A 421 11.75 21.98 31.99
N LYS A 422 11.69 22.65 30.82
CA LYS A 422 10.73 22.34 29.76
C LYS A 422 10.91 20.93 29.20
N ASN A 423 12.14 20.46 29.06
CA ASN A 423 12.41 19.07 28.66
C ASN A 423 11.95 18.09 29.73
N MET A 424 12.19 18.39 31.01
CA MET A 424 11.74 17.54 32.12
C MET A 424 10.21 17.39 32.13
N HIS A 425 9.45 18.46 31.84
CA HIS A 425 8.00 18.36 31.66
C HIS A 425 7.60 17.46 30.47
N GLN A 426 8.29 17.58 29.33
CA GLN A 426 8.05 16.73 28.15
C GLN A 426 8.36 15.26 28.43
N ILE A 427 9.46 14.99 29.14
CA ILE A 427 9.91 13.66 29.56
C ILE A 427 8.88 13.04 30.51
N ARG A 428 8.47 13.75 31.57
CA ARG A 428 7.41 13.27 32.49
C ARG A 428 6.10 12.94 31.76
N ALA A 429 5.72 13.76 30.79
CA ALA A 429 4.52 13.50 29.98
C ALA A 429 4.69 12.27 29.07
N ALA A 430 5.86 12.08 28.47
CA ALA A 430 6.21 10.91 27.67
C ALA A 430 6.23 9.63 28.52
N GLU A 431 6.88 9.66 29.68
CA GLU A 431 6.92 8.55 30.63
C GLU A 431 5.52 8.16 31.12
N LYS A 432 4.67 9.13 31.44
CA LYS A 432 3.27 8.86 31.81
C LYS A 432 2.52 8.13 30.69
N LEU A 433 2.77 8.51 29.43
CA LEU A 433 2.19 7.82 28.27
C LEU A 433 2.77 6.40 28.11
N ILE A 434 4.09 6.24 28.25
CA ILE A 434 4.79 4.94 28.11
C ILE A 434 4.34 3.98 29.21
N ARG A 435 4.33 4.41 30.48
CA ARG A 435 3.82 3.61 31.62
C ARG A 435 2.39 3.16 31.38
N ARG A 436 1.52 4.06 30.90
CA ARG A 436 0.14 3.69 30.53
C ARG A 436 0.12 2.64 29.41
N LYS A 437 0.95 2.81 28.38
CA LYS A 437 1.04 1.86 27.24
C LYS A 437 1.60 0.50 27.65
N ARG A 438 2.56 0.49 28.59
CA ARG A 438 3.13 -0.73 29.15
C ARG A 438 2.12 -1.51 29.97
N ARG A 439 1.40 -0.86 30.89
CA ARG A 439 0.27 -1.50 31.61
C ARG A 439 -0.80 -2.07 30.66
N GLU A 440 -1.12 -1.33 29.59
CA GLU A 440 -2.04 -1.82 28.56
C GLU A 440 -1.51 -3.07 27.84
N TYR A 441 -0.20 -3.13 27.59
CA TYR A 441 0.47 -4.26 26.95
C TYR A 441 0.58 -5.46 27.89
N GLU A 442 1.03 -5.26 29.13
CA GLU A 442 1.13 -6.30 30.16
C GLU A 442 -0.23 -6.97 30.39
N MET A 443 -1.29 -6.17 30.57
CA MET A 443 -2.64 -6.73 30.77
C MET A 443 -3.15 -7.48 29.53
N GLN A 444 -2.84 -7.00 28.33
CA GLN A 444 -3.22 -7.71 27.11
C GLN A 444 -2.42 -9.01 26.93
N ASN A 445 -1.15 -9.06 27.34
CA ASN A 445 -0.28 -10.22 27.12
C ASN A 445 -0.35 -11.31 28.19
N ARG A 446 -0.91 -11.04 29.38
CA ARG A 446 -1.17 -12.08 30.38
C ARG A 446 -2.06 -13.19 29.79
N GLN A 447 -1.77 -14.46 30.03
CA GLN A 447 -2.64 -15.52 29.54
C GLN A 447 -3.93 -15.59 30.35
N PHE A 448 -5.05 -15.98 29.74
CA PHE A 448 -6.31 -16.11 30.46
C PHE A 448 -6.25 -17.08 31.65
N PRO A 449 -5.59 -18.26 31.56
CA PRO A 449 -5.45 -19.17 32.71
C PRO A 449 -4.68 -18.56 33.89
N GLU A 450 -3.85 -17.56 33.66
CA GLU A 450 -3.04 -16.87 34.69
C GLU A 450 -3.75 -15.63 35.27
N MET A 451 -4.96 -15.33 34.81
CA MET A 451 -5.70 -14.14 35.25
C MET A 451 -6.64 -14.44 36.40
N GLU A 452 -6.68 -13.53 37.36
CA GLU A 452 -7.64 -13.56 38.46
C GLU A 452 -8.89 -12.73 38.15
N GLU A 453 -10.01 -13.09 38.79
CA GLU A 453 -11.25 -12.32 38.70
C GLU A 453 -11.12 -10.94 39.36
N ASP A 454 -11.53 -9.89 38.66
CA ASP A 454 -11.68 -8.57 39.25
C ASP A 454 -12.99 -8.50 40.05
N GLY A 455 -12.91 -8.14 41.34
CA GLY A 455 -14.06 -8.10 42.23
C GLY A 455 -15.17 -7.11 41.78
N ARG A 456 -14.80 -5.98 41.18
CA ARG A 456 -15.80 -5.00 40.68
C ARG A 456 -16.51 -5.51 39.44
N LEU A 457 -15.80 -6.23 38.58
CA LEU A 457 -16.41 -6.88 37.42
C LEU A 457 -17.31 -8.04 37.83
N LYS A 458 -16.95 -8.78 38.88
CA LYS A 458 -17.79 -9.84 39.46
C LYS A 458 -19.13 -9.28 39.94
N GLU A 459 -19.10 -8.25 40.78
CA GLU A 459 -20.33 -7.56 41.24
C GLU A 459 -21.17 -7.01 40.09
N TYR A 460 -20.53 -6.51 39.02
CA TYR A 460 -21.22 -6.02 37.84
C TYR A 460 -21.92 -7.16 37.08
N LEU A 461 -21.23 -8.30 36.88
CA LEU A 461 -21.74 -9.45 36.14
C LEU A 461 -22.80 -10.22 36.92
N ASP A 462 -22.76 -10.23 38.25
CA ASP A 462 -23.80 -10.82 39.09
C ASP A 462 -25.14 -10.10 38.98
N ARG A 463 -25.13 -8.82 38.61
CA ARG A 463 -26.34 -8.02 38.35
C ARG A 463 -26.74 -8.00 36.87
N CYS A 464 -26.00 -8.70 36.01
CA CYS A 464 -26.30 -8.73 34.59
C CYS A 464 -27.37 -9.78 34.29
N ALA A 465 -28.52 -9.32 33.81
CA ALA A 465 -29.55 -10.14 33.20
C ALA A 465 -29.88 -9.62 31.79
N PHE A 466 -30.43 -10.50 30.97
CA PHE A 466 -30.93 -10.19 29.63
C PHE A 466 -32.22 -10.96 29.35
N ILE A 467 -33.00 -10.51 28.39
CA ILE A 467 -34.24 -11.16 27.99
C ILE A 467 -33.96 -12.04 26.76
N ASN A 468 -34.39 -13.30 26.81
CA ASN A 468 -34.25 -14.26 25.72
C ASN A 468 -35.32 -14.07 24.63
N LYS A 469 -35.30 -14.92 23.60
CA LYS A 469 -36.26 -14.86 22.47
C LYS A 469 -37.71 -15.15 22.90
N ASP A 470 -37.88 -15.87 23.99
CA ASP A 470 -39.17 -16.32 24.53
C ASP A 470 -39.73 -15.30 25.55
N GLY A 471 -39.02 -14.20 25.80
CA GLY A 471 -39.43 -13.12 26.70
C GLY A 471 -39.04 -13.35 28.16
N GLU A 472 -38.26 -14.40 28.45
CA GLU A 472 -37.85 -14.74 29.81
C GLU A 472 -36.56 -14.04 30.20
N THR A 473 -36.44 -13.68 31.48
CA THR A 473 -35.21 -13.12 32.06
C THR A 473 -34.20 -14.24 32.30
N CYS A 474 -33.00 -14.10 31.73
CA CYS A 474 -31.89 -15.04 31.86
C CYS A 474 -30.69 -14.41 32.56
N GLU A 475 -29.94 -15.24 33.28
CA GLU A 475 -28.67 -14.90 33.92
C GLU A 475 -27.54 -15.75 33.33
N PHE A 476 -26.31 -15.28 33.49
CA PHE A 476 -25.12 -16.03 33.09
C PHE A 476 -24.79 -17.13 34.11
N THR A 477 -24.32 -18.29 33.63
CA THR A 477 -23.77 -19.34 34.49
C THR A 477 -22.47 -18.87 35.17
N THR A 478 -22.06 -19.54 36.24
CA THR A 478 -20.81 -19.23 36.96
C THR A 478 -19.60 -19.20 36.02
N LEU A 479 -19.49 -20.17 35.12
CA LEU A 479 -18.38 -20.23 34.16
C LEU A 479 -18.46 -19.11 33.11
N GLN A 480 -19.65 -18.77 32.63
CA GLN A 480 -19.82 -17.62 31.72
C GLN A 480 -19.44 -16.30 32.39
N LYS A 481 -19.81 -16.10 33.66
CA LYS A 481 -19.42 -14.93 34.46
C LYS A 481 -17.91 -14.87 34.65
N HIS A 482 -17.28 -16.00 34.98
CA HIS A 482 -15.83 -16.11 35.11
C HIS A 482 -15.11 -15.66 33.83
N ASP A 483 -15.45 -16.28 32.69
CA ASP A 483 -14.82 -15.95 31.41
C ASP A 483 -15.05 -14.48 31.00
N LEU A 484 -16.27 -13.97 31.21
CA LEU A 484 -16.61 -12.57 30.94
C LEU A 484 -15.83 -11.59 31.81
N ASN A 485 -15.56 -11.95 33.08
CA ASN A 485 -14.74 -11.15 33.98
C ASN A 485 -13.36 -10.93 33.36
N LEU A 486 -12.69 -12.01 32.95
CA LEU A 486 -11.35 -11.94 32.36
C LEU A 486 -11.36 -11.16 31.02
N VAL A 487 -12.35 -11.40 30.18
CA VAL A 487 -12.50 -10.75 28.87
C VAL A 487 -12.75 -9.24 28.98
N LEU A 488 -13.44 -8.79 30.04
CA LEU A 488 -13.71 -7.37 30.32
C LEU A 488 -12.46 -6.60 30.76
N GLN A 489 -11.46 -7.29 31.34
CA GLN A 489 -10.18 -6.69 31.70
C GLN A 489 -9.29 -6.39 30.47
N LYS A 490 -9.50 -7.12 29.35
CA LYS A 490 -8.73 -6.97 28.11
C LYS A 490 -9.43 -6.10 27.05
N ARG A 491 -8.62 -5.48 26.18
CA ARG A 491 -9.12 -4.70 25.02
C ARG A 491 -9.52 -5.57 23.85
N HIS A 492 -8.80 -6.66 23.66
CA HIS A 492 -8.93 -7.59 22.56
C HIS A 492 -9.15 -8.98 23.16
N ALA A 493 -10.17 -9.67 22.68
CA ALA A 493 -10.46 -11.03 23.06
C ALA A 493 -11.23 -11.72 21.92
N LEU A 494 -11.11 -13.03 21.85
CA LEU A 494 -11.88 -13.91 21.00
C LEU A 494 -12.60 -14.94 21.87
N LEU A 495 -13.92 -14.98 21.81
CA LEU A 495 -14.73 -16.01 22.47
C LEU A 495 -15.01 -17.13 21.47
N ASN A 496 -14.35 -18.28 21.67
CA ASN A 496 -14.55 -19.49 20.90
C ASN A 496 -15.45 -20.46 21.68
N TRP A 497 -16.69 -20.04 21.93
CA TRP A 497 -17.65 -20.89 22.63
C TRP A 497 -18.50 -21.66 21.62
N GLN A 498 -18.67 -22.96 21.86
CA GLN A 498 -19.49 -23.83 21.01
C GLN A 498 -20.93 -23.28 20.88
N GLN A 499 -21.62 -23.68 19.83
CA GLN A 499 -22.98 -23.21 19.54
C GLN A 499 -23.94 -23.48 20.71
N GLY A 500 -24.94 -22.61 20.87
CA GLY A 500 -25.88 -22.69 22.00
C GLY A 500 -25.38 -22.09 23.32
N SER A 501 -24.09 -21.78 23.47
CA SER A 501 -23.48 -21.35 24.74
C SER A 501 -23.71 -19.88 25.17
N GLY A 502 -24.63 -19.14 24.53
CA GLY A 502 -24.95 -17.76 24.95
C GLY A 502 -23.98 -16.64 24.49
N LYS A 503 -23.21 -16.86 23.42
CA LYS A 503 -22.23 -15.89 22.88
C LYS A 503 -22.77 -14.48 22.68
N THR A 504 -23.92 -14.35 22.01
CA THR A 504 -24.54 -13.04 21.71
C THR A 504 -24.75 -12.21 22.97
N ALA A 505 -25.26 -12.82 24.04
CA ALA A 505 -25.46 -12.14 25.32
C ALA A 505 -24.11 -11.73 25.94
N ALA A 506 -23.10 -12.61 25.90
CA ALA A 506 -21.77 -12.35 26.43
C ALA A 506 -21.11 -11.13 25.74
N VAL A 507 -21.05 -11.12 24.41
CA VAL A 507 -20.44 -10.00 23.66
C VAL A 507 -21.25 -8.70 23.76
N TYR A 508 -22.58 -8.81 23.88
CA TYR A 508 -23.48 -7.68 24.15
C TYR A 508 -23.19 -7.04 25.52
N HIS A 509 -23.11 -7.82 26.59
CA HIS A 509 -22.85 -7.28 27.93
C HIS A 509 -21.46 -6.64 28.04
N ARG A 510 -20.46 -7.18 27.33
CA ARG A 510 -19.15 -6.54 27.17
C ARG A 510 -19.28 -5.16 26.52
N ALA A 511 -20.01 -5.09 25.41
CA ALA A 511 -20.20 -3.83 24.68
C ALA A 511 -20.99 -2.80 25.52
N LYS A 512 -22.02 -3.26 26.24
CA LYS A 512 -22.83 -2.45 27.16
C LYS A 512 -22.01 -1.89 28.32
N TYR A 513 -21.11 -2.70 28.90
CA TYR A 513 -20.16 -2.22 29.91
C TYR A 513 -19.30 -1.07 29.39
N LEU A 514 -18.76 -1.20 28.18
CA LEU A 514 -17.91 -0.16 27.57
C LEU A 514 -18.70 1.14 27.29
N LEU A 515 -19.98 1.05 26.93
CA LEU A 515 -20.85 2.22 26.77
C LEU A 515 -21.19 2.87 28.12
N LYS A 516 -21.61 2.06 29.11
CA LYS A 516 -21.98 2.52 30.47
C LYS A 516 -20.89 3.37 31.11
N PHE A 517 -19.64 2.95 30.98
CA PHE A 517 -18.47 3.65 31.55
C PHE A 517 -17.78 4.59 30.54
N ARG A 518 -18.46 4.98 29.46
CA ARG A 518 -18.01 5.93 28.42
C ARG A 518 -16.60 5.63 27.88
N LYS A 519 -16.24 4.34 27.79
CA LYS A 519 -14.98 3.89 27.19
C LYS A 519 -15.01 3.98 25.66
N VAL A 520 -16.20 3.87 25.08
CA VAL A 520 -16.49 4.03 23.65
C VAL A 520 -17.73 4.89 23.47
N ARG A 521 -17.82 5.57 22.32
CA ARG A 521 -18.95 6.40 21.88
C ARG A 521 -20.10 5.54 21.34
N ASN A 522 -19.77 4.53 20.54
CA ASN A 522 -20.74 3.64 19.91
C ASN A 522 -20.18 2.22 19.80
N VAL A 523 -21.09 1.26 19.61
CA VAL A 523 -20.77 -0.14 19.34
C VAL A 523 -21.13 -0.45 17.90
N ILE A 524 -20.25 -1.17 17.22
CA ILE A 524 -20.46 -1.70 15.88
C ILE A 524 -20.61 -3.21 16.00
N ILE A 525 -21.78 -3.73 15.67
CA ILE A 525 -22.06 -5.16 15.54
C ILE A 525 -21.92 -5.51 14.06
N LEU A 526 -20.91 -6.32 13.77
CA LEU A 526 -20.67 -6.90 12.45
C LEU A 526 -21.00 -8.39 12.52
N ALA A 527 -21.87 -8.88 11.64
CA ALA A 527 -22.25 -10.29 11.59
C ALA A 527 -22.67 -10.71 10.16
N PRO A 528 -22.83 -12.01 9.86
CA PRO A 528 -23.49 -12.45 8.64
C PRO A 528 -24.91 -11.88 8.53
N ALA A 529 -25.42 -11.71 7.30
CA ALA A 529 -26.76 -11.14 7.09
C ALA A 529 -27.88 -11.88 7.85
N ILE A 530 -27.76 -13.20 7.97
CA ILE A 530 -28.72 -14.03 8.73
C ILE A 530 -28.67 -13.66 10.23
N ALA A 531 -27.48 -13.67 10.84
CA ALA A 531 -27.31 -13.30 12.25
C ALA A 531 -27.74 -11.85 12.54
N THR A 532 -27.50 -10.90 11.62
CA THR A 532 -27.95 -9.52 11.81
C THR A 532 -29.48 -9.41 11.91
N ASN A 533 -30.21 -10.08 11.02
CA ASN A 533 -31.66 -9.94 10.93
C ASN A 533 -32.41 -10.80 11.94
N MET A 534 -31.83 -11.95 12.32
CA MET A 534 -32.54 -12.95 13.09
C MET A 534 -32.06 -13.09 14.53
N THR A 535 -30.81 -12.72 14.81
CA THR A 535 -30.25 -12.79 16.16
C THR A 535 -30.18 -11.38 16.74
N TRP A 536 -29.40 -10.50 16.12
CA TRP A 536 -29.06 -9.20 16.71
C TRP A 536 -30.22 -8.21 16.74
N ILE A 537 -30.94 -8.03 15.63
CA ILE A 537 -32.09 -7.10 15.60
C ILE A 537 -33.18 -7.50 16.60
N PRO A 538 -33.65 -8.77 16.64
CA PRO A 538 -34.62 -9.21 17.64
C PRO A 538 -34.08 -9.11 19.06
N PHE A 539 -32.85 -9.57 19.31
CA PHE A 539 -32.25 -9.54 20.65
C PHE A 539 -32.15 -8.11 21.20
N LEU A 540 -31.66 -7.15 20.40
CA LEU A 540 -31.57 -5.75 20.82
C LEU A 540 -32.96 -5.12 21.03
N SER A 541 -33.94 -5.48 20.20
CA SER A 541 -35.32 -4.98 20.32
C SER A 541 -35.99 -5.47 21.60
N ILE A 542 -35.90 -6.77 21.88
CA ILE A 542 -36.46 -7.40 23.09
C ILE A 542 -35.79 -6.83 24.35
N ASN A 543 -34.48 -6.61 24.31
CA ASN A 543 -33.73 -6.00 25.41
C ASN A 543 -33.84 -4.46 25.49
N ARG A 544 -34.72 -3.85 24.68
CA ARG A 544 -35.03 -2.41 24.65
C ARG A 544 -33.80 -1.52 24.43
N GLU A 545 -32.85 -1.98 23.63
CA GLU A 545 -31.62 -1.26 23.34
C GLU A 545 -31.78 -0.33 22.14
N GLN A 546 -31.11 0.83 22.18
CA GLN A 546 -31.11 1.75 21.05
C GLN A 546 -30.11 1.30 19.99
N PHE A 547 -30.62 0.98 18.80
CA PHE A 547 -29.77 0.57 17.67
C PHE A 547 -30.20 1.19 16.34
N ARG A 548 -29.27 1.21 15.39
CA ARG A 548 -29.50 1.54 13.98
C ARG A 548 -28.95 0.46 13.09
N VAL A 549 -29.71 0.08 12.06
CA VAL A 549 -29.27 -0.88 11.04
C VAL A 549 -28.70 -0.10 9.86
N ALA A 550 -27.42 -0.28 9.57
CA ALA A 550 -26.76 0.41 8.46
C ALA A 550 -27.00 -0.35 7.14
N ARG A 551 -27.85 0.20 6.28
CA ARG A 551 -28.17 -0.33 4.94
C ARG A 551 -27.61 0.55 3.82
N ASN A 552 -27.51 1.85 4.06
CA ASN A 552 -26.94 2.83 3.14
C ASN A 552 -25.98 3.80 3.88
N ASN A 553 -25.31 4.69 3.16
CA ASN A 553 -24.35 5.61 3.77
C ASN A 553 -25.02 6.70 4.65
N ALA A 554 -26.28 7.04 4.38
CA ALA A 554 -27.03 8.05 5.15
C ALA A 554 -27.37 7.53 6.56
N ASP A 555 -27.56 6.22 6.74
CA ASP A 555 -27.80 5.61 8.06
C ASP A 555 -26.63 5.82 9.04
N LEU A 556 -25.43 6.10 8.51
CA LEU A 556 -24.21 6.39 9.26
C LEU A 556 -24.03 7.90 9.53
N GLU A 557 -24.94 8.74 9.05
CA GLU A 557 -24.99 10.17 9.30
C GLU A 557 -25.81 10.46 10.57
N ALA A 558 -25.39 11.45 11.36
CA ALA A 558 -26.06 11.85 12.60
C ALA A 558 -26.40 10.70 13.60
N VAL A 559 -25.50 9.70 13.77
CA VAL A 559 -25.68 8.65 14.79
C VAL A 559 -25.38 9.20 16.19
N PRO A 560 -26.34 9.17 17.14
CA PRO A 560 -26.14 9.61 18.53
C PRO A 560 -25.07 8.79 19.25
N GLU A 561 -24.51 9.34 20.32
CA GLU A 561 -23.66 8.56 21.24
C GLU A 561 -24.51 7.53 22.01
N GLY A 562 -23.93 6.40 22.41
CA GLY A 562 -24.64 5.33 23.12
C GLY A 562 -25.30 4.28 22.23
N VAL A 563 -25.47 4.56 20.93
CA VAL A 563 -26.24 3.71 20.01
C VAL A 563 -25.40 2.55 19.44
N PHE A 564 -26.03 1.36 19.34
CA PHE A 564 -25.51 0.20 18.62
C PHE A 564 -25.73 0.34 17.11
N ILE A 565 -24.74 -0.03 16.31
CA ILE A 565 -24.83 -0.01 14.85
C ILE A 565 -24.71 -1.44 14.35
N VAL A 566 -25.78 -1.97 13.77
CA VAL A 566 -25.82 -3.33 13.22
C VAL A 566 -25.57 -3.26 11.71
N LEU A 567 -24.59 -4.02 11.22
CA LEU A 567 -24.32 -4.15 9.79
C LEU A 567 -23.92 -5.57 9.42
N SER A 568 -24.24 -5.98 8.19
CA SER A 568 -23.82 -7.28 7.69
C SER A 568 -22.44 -7.23 7.03
N THR A 569 -21.69 -8.33 7.11
CA THR A 569 -20.40 -8.49 6.42
C THR A 569 -20.50 -8.31 4.91
N SER A 570 -21.62 -8.71 4.30
CA SER A 570 -21.91 -8.53 2.87
C SER A 570 -22.11 -7.06 2.46
N MET A 571 -22.56 -6.19 3.37
CA MET A 571 -22.84 -4.78 3.07
C MET A 571 -21.60 -3.88 3.14
N LEU A 572 -20.50 -4.38 3.72
CA LEU A 572 -19.27 -3.60 3.88
C LEU A 572 -18.66 -3.11 2.56
N GLY A 573 -18.83 -3.85 1.47
CA GLY A 573 -18.41 -3.39 0.14
C GLY A 573 -19.09 -2.08 -0.26
N LYS A 574 -20.41 -1.99 -0.04
CA LYS A 574 -21.23 -0.80 -0.37
C LYS A 574 -21.01 0.35 0.62
N LEU A 575 -20.87 0.04 1.91
CA LEU A 575 -20.81 1.02 3.00
C LEU A 575 -19.40 1.49 3.34
N LYS A 576 -18.36 1.00 2.65
CA LYS A 576 -16.94 1.28 2.96
C LYS A 576 -16.65 2.77 3.16
N ARG A 577 -17.15 3.63 2.26
CA ARG A 577 -16.93 5.09 2.33
C ARG A 577 -17.64 5.73 3.52
N GLY A 578 -18.92 5.42 3.73
CA GLY A 578 -19.68 5.92 4.88
C GLY A 578 -19.09 5.47 6.21
N MET A 579 -18.74 4.18 6.32
CA MET A 579 -18.15 3.62 7.52
C MET A 579 -16.77 4.23 7.83
N ALA A 580 -15.92 4.43 6.82
CA ALA A 580 -14.63 5.10 7.02
C ALA A 580 -14.79 6.54 7.55
N ARG A 581 -15.78 7.30 7.01
CA ARG A 581 -16.13 8.64 7.52
C ARG A 581 -16.63 8.57 8.96
N PHE A 582 -17.52 7.62 9.26
CA PHE A 582 -18.07 7.42 10.61
C PHE A 582 -16.99 7.08 11.65
N VAL A 583 -16.09 6.14 11.33
CA VAL A 583 -14.95 5.75 12.18
C VAL A 583 -14.04 6.96 12.46
N LYS A 584 -13.79 7.80 11.45
CA LYS A 584 -12.98 9.01 11.60
C LYS A 584 -13.68 10.07 12.46
N ARG A 585 -14.97 10.35 12.21
CA ARG A 585 -15.77 11.33 12.98
C ARG A 585 -15.91 10.94 14.45
N SER A 586 -16.01 9.64 14.72
CA SER A 586 -16.06 9.10 16.08
C SER A 586 -14.71 9.10 16.79
N SER A 587 -13.64 9.67 16.20
CA SER A 587 -12.27 9.62 16.72
C SER A 587 -11.80 8.20 17.08
N ARG A 588 -12.33 7.19 16.37
CA ARG A 588 -12.13 5.75 16.65
C ARG A 588 -12.51 5.30 18.07
N LYS A 589 -13.31 6.08 18.81
CA LYS A 589 -13.88 5.69 20.10
C LYS A 589 -15.05 4.71 19.88
N LEU A 590 -14.76 3.55 19.31
CA LEU A 590 -15.76 2.55 18.92
C LEU A 590 -15.35 1.19 19.47
N CYS A 591 -16.34 0.36 19.81
CA CYS A 591 -16.16 -1.07 20.03
C CYS A 591 -16.61 -1.83 18.79
N LEU A 592 -15.81 -2.77 18.31
CA LEU A 592 -16.28 -3.77 17.35
C LEU A 592 -16.69 -5.04 18.11
N VAL A 593 -17.91 -5.49 17.87
CA VAL A 593 -18.37 -6.84 18.11
C VAL A 593 -18.46 -7.52 16.75
N PHE A 594 -17.70 -8.58 16.54
CA PHE A 594 -17.71 -9.32 15.28
C PHE A 594 -18.09 -10.77 15.53
N ASP A 595 -19.36 -11.05 15.27
CA ASP A 595 -20.01 -12.35 15.36
C ASP A 595 -19.76 -13.17 14.09
N GLU A 596 -19.54 -14.47 14.25
CA GLU A 596 -19.05 -15.41 13.23
C GLU A 596 -17.75 -14.92 12.56
N SER A 597 -16.78 -14.54 13.39
CA SER A 597 -15.51 -13.98 12.92
C SER A 597 -14.64 -14.92 12.06
N ASP A 598 -14.97 -16.21 11.96
CA ASP A 598 -14.36 -17.16 11.03
C ASP A 598 -14.75 -16.89 9.54
N GLU A 599 -15.61 -15.90 9.28
CA GLU A 599 -15.86 -15.38 7.94
C GLU A 599 -14.65 -14.66 7.30
N ILE A 600 -13.59 -14.35 8.07
CA ILE A 600 -12.38 -13.67 7.57
C ILE A 600 -11.13 -14.56 7.48
N THR A 601 -11.27 -15.88 7.59
CA THR A 601 -10.15 -16.83 7.56
C THR A 601 -9.22 -16.71 6.35
N ASN A 602 -9.71 -16.25 5.19
CA ASN A 602 -8.89 -15.96 4.02
C ASN A 602 -8.42 -14.48 3.96
N PRO A 603 -7.12 -14.17 4.17
CA PRO A 603 -6.59 -12.81 4.16
C PRO A 603 -6.73 -12.08 2.81
N SER A 604 -6.74 -12.84 1.70
CA SER A 604 -6.80 -12.28 0.33
C SER A 604 -8.22 -11.84 -0.07
N SER A 605 -9.25 -12.30 0.64
CA SER A 605 -10.64 -12.02 0.31
C SER A 605 -10.93 -10.50 0.39
N GLN A 606 -11.82 -10.00 -0.48
CA GLN A 606 -12.23 -8.60 -0.44
C GLN A 606 -12.90 -8.24 0.90
N ARG A 607 -13.67 -9.18 1.46
CA ARG A 607 -14.34 -9.06 2.76
C ARG A 607 -13.33 -8.80 3.87
N THR A 608 -12.32 -9.66 4.01
CA THR A 608 -11.25 -9.52 5.02
C THR A 608 -10.51 -8.20 4.87
N ARG A 609 -10.12 -7.83 3.64
CA ARG A 609 -9.46 -6.55 3.37
C ARG A 609 -10.30 -5.33 3.74
N HIS A 610 -11.61 -5.36 3.52
CA HIS A 610 -12.52 -4.29 3.93
C HIS A 610 -12.64 -4.18 5.45
N ILE A 611 -12.83 -5.31 6.13
CA ILE A 611 -12.94 -5.37 7.59
C ILE A 611 -11.64 -4.86 8.25
N LEU A 612 -10.49 -5.38 7.83
CA LEU A 612 -9.18 -4.93 8.31
C LEU A 612 -8.98 -3.44 8.05
N GLY A 613 -9.25 -2.96 6.82
CA GLY A 613 -9.09 -1.55 6.46
C GLY A 613 -9.90 -0.58 7.32
N LEU A 614 -11.09 -0.99 7.76
CA LEU A 614 -12.00 -0.16 8.56
C LEU A 614 -11.73 -0.28 10.07
N PHE A 615 -11.53 -1.50 10.57
CA PHE A 615 -11.69 -1.79 11.99
C PHE A 615 -10.41 -2.17 12.73
N ARG A 616 -9.32 -2.54 12.05
CA ARG A 616 -8.06 -2.96 12.74
C ARG A 616 -7.50 -1.91 13.70
N ARG A 617 -7.77 -0.63 13.45
CA ARG A 617 -7.31 0.50 14.30
C ARG A 617 -8.27 0.86 15.45
N LEU A 618 -9.36 0.12 15.63
CA LEU A 618 -10.25 0.31 16.78
C LEU A 618 -9.59 -0.20 18.05
N LYS A 619 -9.88 0.49 19.17
CA LYS A 619 -9.25 0.25 20.47
C LYS A 619 -9.84 -0.94 21.21
N TYR A 620 -11.14 -1.20 21.04
CA TYR A 620 -11.85 -2.31 21.66
C TYR A 620 -12.46 -3.16 20.57
N LYS A 621 -12.13 -4.45 20.59
CA LYS A 621 -12.62 -5.45 19.64
C LYS A 621 -12.91 -6.73 20.40
N ILE A 622 -14.07 -7.33 20.18
CA ILE A 622 -14.35 -8.71 20.55
C ILE A 622 -14.78 -9.44 19.31
N LEU A 623 -14.18 -10.59 19.12
CA LEU A 623 -14.57 -11.54 18.10
C LEU A 623 -15.27 -12.69 18.80
N ASP A 624 -16.31 -13.23 18.21
CA ASP A 624 -16.90 -14.48 18.65
C ASP A 624 -17.15 -15.40 17.45
N THR A 625 -17.06 -16.70 17.69
CA THR A 625 -17.35 -17.75 16.71
C THR A 625 -17.57 -19.06 17.44
N GLY A 626 -18.28 -20.00 16.81
CA GLY A 626 -18.36 -21.39 17.30
C GLY A 626 -17.13 -22.21 16.95
N THR A 627 -16.35 -21.75 15.98
CA THR A 627 -15.17 -22.48 15.52
C THR A 627 -14.17 -21.50 14.94
N THR A 628 -13.01 -21.40 15.57
CA THR A 628 -11.92 -20.50 15.16
C THR A 628 -11.21 -20.92 13.88
N THR A 629 -11.17 -22.23 13.58
CA THR A 629 -10.54 -22.77 12.37
C THR A 629 -11.42 -23.82 11.73
N ARG A 630 -11.53 -23.83 10.40
CA ARG A 630 -12.34 -24.80 9.66
C ARG A 630 -11.49 -25.94 9.11
N ASN A 631 -10.26 -25.64 8.71
CA ASN A 631 -9.39 -26.64 8.06
C ASN A 631 -7.95 -26.67 8.58
N ASN A 632 -7.39 -25.52 8.97
CA ASN A 632 -5.99 -25.42 9.40
C ASN A 632 -5.80 -24.24 10.36
N ILE A 633 -4.71 -24.30 11.13
CA ILE A 633 -4.42 -23.31 12.17
C ILE A 633 -4.01 -21.93 11.62
N ALA A 634 -3.52 -21.86 10.38
CA ALA A 634 -3.14 -20.59 9.73
C ALA A 634 -4.35 -19.67 9.47
N GLU A 635 -5.57 -20.21 9.46
CA GLU A 635 -6.82 -19.45 9.35
C GLU A 635 -7.03 -18.44 10.50
N LEU A 636 -6.41 -18.67 11.67
CA LEU A 636 -6.45 -17.74 12.83
C LEU A 636 -5.80 -16.38 12.54
N TYR A 637 -4.86 -16.33 11.59
CA TYR A 637 -4.04 -15.14 11.36
C TYR A 637 -4.89 -13.88 11.17
N SER A 638 -5.94 -13.96 10.34
CA SER A 638 -6.78 -12.79 10.03
C SER A 638 -7.53 -12.26 11.26
N GLN A 639 -7.94 -13.15 12.17
CA GLN A 639 -8.59 -12.75 13.44
C GLN A 639 -7.57 -12.07 14.35
N PHE A 640 -6.36 -12.61 14.49
CA PHE A 640 -5.28 -11.97 15.22
C PHE A 640 -4.85 -10.64 14.60
N GLU A 641 -4.76 -10.55 13.28
CA GLU A 641 -4.45 -9.31 12.56
C GLU A 641 -5.52 -8.25 12.83
N LEU A 642 -6.80 -8.63 12.82
CA LEU A 642 -7.89 -7.72 13.15
C LEU A 642 -7.82 -7.23 14.60
N LEU A 643 -7.54 -8.13 15.55
CA LEU A 643 -7.43 -7.81 16.98
C LEU A 643 -6.20 -6.96 17.30
N TYR A 644 -5.03 -7.31 16.75
CA TYR A 644 -3.76 -6.72 17.15
C TYR A 644 -3.16 -5.75 16.16
N ASN A 645 -3.63 -5.72 14.91
CA ASN A 645 -3.15 -4.81 13.86
C ASN A 645 -1.62 -4.85 13.71
N ASN A 646 -1.05 -6.06 13.67
CA ASN A 646 0.40 -6.27 13.50
C ASN A 646 1.24 -5.45 14.50
N SER A 647 0.74 -5.28 15.73
CA SER A 647 1.41 -4.51 16.78
C SER A 647 2.23 -5.42 17.69
N ILE A 648 2.87 -4.82 18.71
CA ILE A 648 3.60 -5.52 19.76
C ILE A 648 2.81 -6.64 20.46
N ASN A 649 1.47 -6.65 20.40
CA ASN A 649 0.69 -7.76 20.97
C ASN A 649 0.73 -9.04 20.11
N MET A 650 1.26 -8.95 18.89
CA MET A 650 1.37 -10.02 17.90
C MET A 650 2.81 -10.12 17.40
N VAL A 651 3.74 -10.34 18.33
CA VAL A 651 5.17 -10.59 18.05
C VAL A 651 5.37 -12.03 17.59
N CYS A 652 6.23 -12.21 16.61
CA CYS A 652 6.69 -13.50 16.12
C CYS A 652 7.81 -14.00 17.03
N TRP A 653 7.50 -14.92 17.94
CA TRP A 653 8.48 -15.53 18.84
C TRP A 653 9.01 -16.87 18.31
N SER A 654 8.61 -17.29 17.12
CA SER A 654 9.11 -18.51 16.49
C SER A 654 10.54 -18.31 16.03
N SER A 655 11.50 -19.05 16.60
CA SER A 655 12.92 -18.96 16.22
C SER A 655 13.19 -19.60 14.85
N ARG A 656 12.34 -20.55 14.43
CA ARG A 656 12.42 -21.28 13.17
C ARG A 656 11.22 -21.01 12.27
N VAL A 657 11.45 -21.05 10.96
CA VAL A 657 10.42 -21.06 9.92
C VAL A 657 10.60 -22.28 9.03
N TYR A 658 9.50 -22.76 8.47
CA TYR A 658 9.46 -24.00 7.70
C TYR A 658 8.99 -23.73 6.27
N HIS A 659 9.61 -24.38 5.31
CA HIS A 659 9.25 -24.26 3.89
C HIS A 659 9.52 -25.56 3.13
N GLU A 660 8.90 -25.70 1.96
CA GLU A 660 9.07 -26.88 1.11
C GLU A 660 10.31 -26.71 0.21
N ASN A 661 11.20 -27.70 0.24
CA ASN A 661 12.39 -27.75 -0.62
C ASN A 661 12.07 -28.32 -2.02
N ARG A 662 13.10 -28.43 -2.88
CA ARG A 662 12.92 -28.96 -4.26
C ARG A 662 12.48 -30.42 -4.30
N ASP A 663 12.82 -31.19 -3.27
CA ASP A 663 12.47 -32.61 -3.11
C ASP A 663 11.09 -32.81 -2.44
N LYS A 664 10.36 -31.72 -2.21
CA LYS A 664 9.04 -31.68 -1.55
C LYS A 664 9.08 -32.11 -0.08
N GLU A 665 10.21 -31.94 0.59
CA GLU A 665 10.37 -32.12 2.03
C GLU A 665 10.28 -30.77 2.74
N ILE A 666 9.89 -30.80 4.01
CA ILE A 666 9.82 -29.59 4.83
C ILE A 666 11.18 -29.37 5.47
N GLU A 667 11.84 -28.27 5.10
CA GLU A 667 13.11 -27.82 5.68
C GLU A 667 12.87 -26.70 6.70
N GLU A 668 13.77 -26.59 7.67
CA GLU A 668 13.77 -25.55 8.69
C GLU A 668 14.87 -24.51 8.47
N ASP A 669 14.53 -23.24 8.69
CA ASP A 669 15.44 -22.11 8.61
C ASP A 669 15.34 -21.24 9.87
N ASN A 670 16.39 -20.45 10.14
CA ASN A 670 16.32 -19.39 11.14
C ASN A 670 15.34 -18.29 10.72
N ASN A 671 14.51 -17.83 11.66
CA ASN A 671 13.52 -16.78 11.39
C ASN A 671 14.12 -15.37 11.54
N PRO A 672 14.28 -14.59 10.46
CA PRO A 672 14.82 -13.22 10.55
C PRO A 672 13.88 -12.24 11.26
N HIS A 673 12.60 -12.60 11.45
CA HIS A 673 11.60 -11.78 12.13
C HIS A 673 11.37 -12.16 13.59
N TYR A 674 12.24 -12.99 14.16
CA TYR A 674 12.17 -13.35 15.57
C TYR A 674 12.21 -12.11 16.48
N GLY A 675 11.27 -12.01 17.40
CA GLY A 675 11.13 -10.89 18.32
C GLY A 675 10.53 -9.62 17.70
N GLU A 676 10.09 -9.66 16.45
CA GLU A 676 9.39 -8.55 15.78
C GLU A 676 7.89 -8.81 15.63
N PRO A 677 7.03 -7.76 15.63
CA PRO A 677 5.64 -7.91 15.22
C PRO A 677 5.50 -8.53 13.82
N PHE A 678 4.58 -9.46 13.64
CA PHE A 678 4.30 -10.02 12.30
C PHE A 678 4.04 -8.90 11.29
N PRO A 679 4.68 -8.88 10.11
CA PRO A 679 4.64 -7.75 9.21
C PRO A 679 3.24 -7.53 8.63
N ALA A 680 2.86 -6.26 8.44
CA ALA A 680 1.55 -5.91 7.86
C ALA A 680 1.43 -6.33 6.37
N PHE A 681 2.56 -6.47 5.68
CA PHE A 681 2.62 -7.01 4.33
C PHE A 681 3.12 -8.45 4.39
N ARG A 682 2.38 -9.39 3.79
CA ARG A 682 2.68 -10.83 3.76
C ARG A 682 2.90 -11.50 5.13
N GLY A 683 2.49 -10.90 6.25
CA GLY A 683 2.59 -11.55 7.56
C GLY A 683 1.81 -12.86 7.68
N HIS A 684 0.73 -13.06 6.92
CA HIS A 684 0.03 -14.34 6.84
C HIS A 684 0.88 -15.46 6.22
N VAL A 685 1.83 -15.11 5.35
CA VAL A 685 2.78 -16.06 4.76
C VAL A 685 3.81 -16.46 5.81
N LEU A 686 4.34 -15.49 6.55
CA LEU A 686 5.26 -15.77 7.66
C LEU A 686 4.59 -16.60 8.75
N PHE A 687 3.37 -16.25 9.16
CA PHE A 687 2.59 -17.01 10.15
C PHE A 687 2.35 -18.45 9.71
N ARG A 688 2.06 -18.66 8.41
CA ARG A 688 1.95 -19.99 7.82
C ARG A 688 3.28 -20.74 7.90
N ALA A 689 4.39 -20.12 7.49
CA ALA A 689 5.71 -20.73 7.56
C ALA A 689 6.14 -21.06 9.00
N CYS A 690 5.69 -20.29 10.00
CA CYS A 690 5.99 -20.57 11.40
C CYS A 690 5.19 -21.77 11.94
N HIS A 691 3.91 -21.90 11.58
CA HIS A 691 3.00 -22.78 12.34
C HIS A 691 2.32 -23.88 11.52
N CYS A 692 2.23 -23.75 10.20
CA CYS A 692 1.51 -24.68 9.33
C CYS A 692 2.03 -24.56 7.88
N PRO A 693 3.29 -24.94 7.60
CA PRO A 693 3.87 -24.86 6.28
C PRO A 693 3.06 -25.70 5.28
N GLY A 694 2.90 -25.19 4.06
CA GLY A 694 2.24 -25.92 2.98
C GLY A 694 3.23 -26.86 2.27
N LYS A 695 2.75 -28.03 1.86
CA LYS A 695 3.48 -29.01 1.05
C LYS A 695 2.77 -29.22 -0.28
N SER A 696 3.45 -29.04 -1.40
CA SER A 696 2.92 -29.28 -2.74
C SER A 696 2.64 -30.77 -2.91
N THR A 697 1.36 -31.11 -3.08
CA THR A 697 0.99 -32.48 -3.43
C THR A 697 1.56 -32.87 -4.79
N VAL A 698 1.57 -34.17 -5.07
CA VAL A 698 1.94 -34.74 -6.38
C VAL A 698 1.10 -34.15 -7.53
N PHE A 699 -0.02 -33.49 -7.24
CA PHE A 699 -0.92 -32.85 -8.21
C PHE A 699 -0.68 -31.34 -8.39
N GLY A 700 0.36 -30.77 -7.76
CA GLY A 700 0.62 -29.33 -7.78
C GLY A 700 -0.36 -28.50 -6.95
N ILE A 701 -1.15 -29.14 -6.09
CA ILE A 701 -2.04 -28.48 -5.12
C ILE A 701 -1.32 -28.45 -3.77
N GLU A 702 -1.15 -27.28 -3.17
CA GLU A 702 -0.57 -27.13 -1.83
C GLU A 702 -1.50 -27.78 -0.78
N LYS A 703 -1.07 -28.89 -0.16
CA LYS A 703 -1.72 -29.52 1.00
C LYS A 703 -1.03 -29.00 2.25
N GLN A 704 -1.82 -28.38 3.12
CA GLN A 704 -1.34 -28.01 4.44
C GLN A 704 -1.50 -29.23 5.34
N ASN A 705 -0.40 -29.64 5.98
CA ASN A 705 -0.47 -30.69 6.98
C ASN A 705 -1.24 -30.17 8.20
N GLN A 706 -1.95 -31.05 8.90
CA GLN A 706 -2.67 -30.69 10.13
C GLN A 706 -1.73 -30.61 11.35
N ASP A 707 -0.42 -30.78 11.12
CA ASP A 707 0.60 -30.61 12.14
C ASP A 707 0.79 -29.13 12.47
N VAL A 708 0.97 -28.87 13.76
CA VAL A 708 1.26 -27.54 14.29
C VAL A 708 2.75 -27.47 14.61
N TYR A 709 3.44 -26.54 13.96
CA TYR A 709 4.86 -26.23 14.20
C TYR A 709 4.98 -25.05 15.17
N ASN A 710 6.10 -24.94 15.90
CA ASN A 710 6.31 -23.91 16.91
C ASN A 710 5.09 -23.78 17.86
N LYS A 711 4.73 -24.92 18.47
CA LYS A 711 3.46 -25.10 19.19
C LYS A 711 3.35 -24.18 20.40
N GLU A 712 4.43 -24.05 21.16
CA GLU A 712 4.48 -23.26 22.39
C GLU A 712 4.23 -21.76 22.12
N GLU A 713 4.87 -21.22 21.08
CA GLU A 713 4.72 -19.82 20.69
C GLU A 713 3.28 -19.52 20.24
N LEU A 714 2.67 -20.45 19.50
CA LEU A 714 1.29 -20.33 19.08
C LEU A 714 0.32 -20.49 20.25
N ALA A 715 0.56 -21.45 21.15
CA ALA A 715 -0.22 -21.65 22.36
C ALA A 715 -0.19 -20.39 23.23
N GLY A 716 0.96 -19.73 23.38
CA GLY A 716 1.06 -18.45 24.09
C GLY A 716 0.26 -17.31 23.42
N LEU A 717 0.21 -17.26 22.08
CA LEU A 717 -0.62 -16.30 21.35
C LEU A 717 -2.12 -16.59 21.51
N ILE A 718 -2.51 -17.87 21.51
CA ILE A 718 -3.88 -18.32 21.74
C ILE A 718 -4.29 -18.04 23.19
N GLY A 719 -3.51 -18.47 24.18
CA GLY A 719 -3.83 -18.38 25.61
C GLY A 719 -4.06 -16.96 26.12
N LYS A 720 -3.44 -15.94 25.53
CA LYS A 720 -3.68 -14.52 25.86
C LYS A 720 -4.85 -13.88 25.11
N THR A 721 -5.41 -14.56 24.11
CA THR A 721 -6.35 -13.98 23.13
C THR A 721 -7.69 -14.69 23.08
N VAL A 722 -7.70 -16.02 23.17
CA VAL A 722 -8.85 -16.88 22.93
C VAL A 722 -9.27 -17.57 24.22
N ILE A 723 -10.58 -17.58 24.52
CA ILE A 723 -11.17 -18.51 25.49
C ILE A 723 -12.03 -19.50 24.72
N THR A 724 -11.67 -20.78 24.80
CA THR A 724 -12.41 -21.88 24.14
C THR A 724 -13.20 -22.69 25.16
N ARG A 725 -14.49 -22.90 24.88
CA ARG A 725 -15.39 -23.68 25.74
C ARG A 725 -16.29 -24.58 24.90
N LYS A 726 -16.42 -25.83 25.32
CA LYS A 726 -17.43 -26.76 24.78
C LYS A 726 -18.77 -26.45 25.43
N PHE A 727 -19.87 -26.77 24.75
CA PHE A 727 -21.23 -26.58 25.23
C PHE A 727 -21.46 -27.34 26.55
N ARG A 728 -20.93 -28.57 26.65
CA ARG A 728 -20.97 -29.39 27.86
C ARG A 728 -20.31 -28.72 29.07
N ASP A 729 -19.31 -27.86 28.86
CA ASP A 729 -18.62 -27.15 29.94
C ASP A 729 -19.59 -26.16 30.64
N PHE A 730 -20.60 -25.67 29.93
CA PHE A 730 -21.64 -24.77 30.47
C PHE A 730 -22.92 -25.48 30.87
N ALA A 731 -23.34 -26.48 30.09
CA ALA A 731 -24.67 -27.07 30.14
C ALA A 731 -24.72 -28.43 30.85
N GLY A 732 -23.56 -29.06 31.09
CA GLY A 732 -23.46 -30.48 31.41
C GLY A 732 -23.82 -31.38 30.22
N GLU A 733 -24.13 -32.64 30.50
CA GLU A 733 -24.57 -33.59 29.47
C GLU A 733 -26.02 -33.33 29.07
N LYS A 734 -26.21 -32.70 27.91
CA LYS A 734 -27.52 -32.39 27.32
C LYS A 734 -27.82 -33.14 26.03
N TYR A 735 -26.81 -33.78 25.44
CA TYR A 735 -26.97 -34.57 24.24
C TYR A 735 -25.97 -35.72 24.18
N LYS A 736 -26.31 -36.77 23.42
CA LYS A 736 -25.43 -37.90 23.11
C LYS A 736 -25.36 -38.09 21.60
N ILE A 737 -24.15 -38.23 21.06
CA ILE A 737 -23.94 -38.64 19.68
C ILE A 737 -23.91 -40.17 19.64
N ARG A 738 -24.68 -40.78 18.72
CA ARG A 738 -24.72 -42.22 18.49
C ARG A 738 -24.35 -42.49 17.03
N THR A 739 -23.32 -43.28 16.81
CA THR A 739 -22.88 -43.66 15.46
C THR A 739 -23.48 -45.02 15.07
N HIS A 740 -24.13 -45.08 13.92
CA HIS A 740 -24.82 -46.26 13.39
C HIS A 740 -24.18 -46.66 12.06
N THR A 741 -23.55 -47.84 12.04
CA THR A 741 -22.91 -48.38 10.84
C THR A 741 -23.84 -49.37 10.15
N VAL A 742 -24.14 -49.13 8.88
CA VAL A 742 -25.03 -49.95 8.06
C VAL A 742 -24.24 -50.73 7.02
N SER A 743 -24.52 -52.03 6.85
CA SER A 743 -23.91 -52.83 5.79
C SER A 743 -24.60 -52.57 4.44
N PRO A 744 -23.86 -52.28 3.37
CA PRO A 744 -24.44 -52.12 2.04
C PRO A 744 -24.95 -53.45 1.48
N SER A 745 -26.07 -53.40 0.73
CA SER A 745 -26.57 -54.54 -0.06
C SER A 745 -25.66 -54.86 -1.24
N ASP A 746 -25.87 -56.01 -1.89
CA ASP A 746 -25.04 -56.43 -3.03
C ASP A 746 -25.08 -55.42 -4.17
N GLY A 747 -26.25 -54.88 -4.52
CA GLY A 747 -26.36 -53.83 -5.53
C GLY A 747 -25.74 -52.49 -5.14
N GLU A 748 -25.75 -52.15 -3.85
CA GLU A 748 -25.06 -50.95 -3.34
C GLU A 748 -23.54 -51.10 -3.40
N ARG A 749 -23.03 -52.29 -3.05
CA ARG A 749 -21.61 -52.64 -3.16
C ARG A 749 -21.15 -52.61 -4.60
N GLU A 750 -21.97 -53.12 -5.51
CA GLU A 750 -21.65 -53.16 -6.93
C GLU A 750 -21.57 -51.75 -7.53
N VAL A 751 -22.53 -50.88 -7.24
CA VAL A 751 -22.45 -49.46 -7.62
C VAL A 751 -21.17 -48.82 -7.10
N TYR A 752 -20.81 -49.10 -5.85
CA TYR A 752 -19.62 -48.55 -5.24
C TYR A 752 -18.32 -49.07 -5.90
N ARG A 753 -18.25 -50.37 -6.22
CA ARG A 753 -17.18 -51.01 -6.98
C ARG A 753 -17.00 -50.36 -8.35
N VAL A 754 -18.08 -50.21 -9.11
CA VAL A 754 -18.06 -49.57 -10.45
C VAL A 754 -17.53 -48.14 -10.38
N ILE A 755 -17.89 -47.36 -9.35
CA ILE A 755 -17.35 -46.01 -9.18
C ILE A 755 -15.85 -46.02 -8.85
N ILE A 756 -15.34 -47.04 -8.15
CA ILE A 756 -13.90 -47.13 -7.84
C ILE A 756 -13.11 -47.62 -9.05
N GLU A 757 -13.50 -48.75 -9.62
CA GLU A 757 -12.74 -49.49 -10.62
C GLU A 757 -12.98 -48.96 -12.04
N GLU A 758 -14.19 -48.49 -12.34
CA GLU A 758 -14.63 -48.15 -13.69
C GLU A 758 -15.01 -46.66 -13.85
N PHE A 759 -14.54 -45.78 -12.96
CA PHE A 759 -14.92 -44.36 -12.95
C PHE A 759 -14.78 -43.67 -14.31
N CYS A 760 -13.67 -43.91 -15.01
CA CYS A 760 -13.40 -43.28 -16.30
C CYS A 760 -14.45 -43.64 -17.35
N ARG A 761 -15.03 -44.85 -17.28
CA ARG A 761 -16.11 -45.30 -18.17
C ARG A 761 -17.42 -44.55 -17.89
N ILE A 762 -17.72 -44.31 -16.61
CA ILE A 762 -19.01 -43.72 -16.20
C ILE A 762 -18.96 -42.20 -15.97
N CYS A 763 -17.77 -41.58 -15.96
CA CYS A 763 -17.59 -40.17 -15.61
C CYS A 763 -18.42 -39.23 -16.49
N GLU A 764 -18.52 -39.53 -17.78
CA GLU A 764 -19.25 -38.71 -18.76
C GLU A 764 -20.77 -38.76 -18.58
N LEU A 765 -21.31 -39.80 -17.94
CA LEU A 765 -22.73 -39.92 -17.61
C LEU A 765 -23.16 -38.89 -16.54
N TYR A 766 -22.24 -38.46 -15.69
CA TYR A 766 -22.53 -37.60 -14.53
C TYR A 766 -21.91 -36.20 -14.60
N TYR A 767 -20.89 -35.99 -15.44
CA TYR A 767 -20.15 -34.73 -15.48
C TYR A 767 -19.80 -34.30 -16.91
N ASN A 768 -20.17 -33.06 -17.24
CA ASN A 768 -19.79 -32.44 -18.52
C ASN A 768 -18.28 -32.12 -18.57
N SER A 769 -17.68 -32.22 -19.76
CA SER A 769 -16.32 -31.73 -20.00
C SER A 769 -16.24 -30.21 -19.80
N THR A 770 -15.11 -29.75 -19.26
CA THR A 770 -14.82 -28.31 -19.14
C THR A 770 -14.23 -27.70 -20.42
N GLY A 771 -14.01 -28.52 -21.46
CA GLY A 771 -13.32 -28.13 -22.71
C GLY A 771 -11.80 -27.99 -22.57
N ASP A 772 -11.24 -28.32 -21.40
CA ASP A 772 -9.81 -28.23 -21.07
C ASP A 772 -9.36 -29.55 -20.47
N ALA A 773 -8.61 -30.33 -21.27
CA ALA A 773 -8.17 -31.68 -20.88
C ALA A 773 -7.32 -31.69 -19.59
N LYS A 774 -6.55 -30.62 -19.34
CA LYS A 774 -5.70 -30.51 -18.15
C LYS A 774 -6.53 -30.23 -16.90
N LYS A 775 -7.56 -29.37 -17.01
CA LYS A 775 -8.53 -29.16 -15.93
C LYS A 775 -9.40 -30.38 -15.69
N ASP A 776 -9.88 -31.04 -16.74
CA ASP A 776 -10.69 -32.25 -16.63
C ASP A 776 -9.89 -33.36 -15.94
N ALA A 777 -8.62 -33.57 -16.31
CA ALA A 777 -7.72 -34.49 -15.62
C ALA A 777 -7.54 -34.12 -14.13
N GLY A 778 -7.36 -32.84 -13.80
CA GLY A 778 -7.27 -32.36 -12.43
C GLY A 778 -8.55 -32.52 -11.61
N LEU A 779 -9.72 -32.56 -12.25
CA LEU A 779 -11.03 -32.70 -11.60
C LEU A 779 -11.48 -34.16 -11.44
N ARG A 780 -10.89 -35.12 -12.15
CA ARG A 780 -11.31 -36.54 -12.14
C ARG A 780 -11.44 -37.10 -10.72
N LEU A 781 -10.42 -36.93 -9.89
CA LEU A 781 -10.40 -37.48 -8.53
C LEU A 781 -11.47 -36.83 -7.63
N MET A 782 -11.69 -35.52 -7.76
CA MET A 782 -12.75 -34.80 -7.05
C MET A 782 -14.15 -35.26 -7.49
N ARG A 783 -14.34 -35.52 -8.78
CA ARG A 783 -15.59 -36.04 -9.35
C ARG A 783 -15.89 -37.46 -8.90
N GLN A 784 -14.87 -38.32 -8.84
CA GLN A 784 -14.99 -39.68 -8.31
C GLN A 784 -15.41 -39.66 -6.83
N ILE A 785 -14.73 -38.87 -5.99
CA ILE A 785 -15.08 -38.72 -4.57
C ILE A 785 -16.51 -38.21 -4.38
N LYS A 786 -16.94 -37.22 -5.16
CA LYS A 786 -18.32 -36.72 -5.11
C LYS A 786 -19.35 -37.79 -5.48
N LEU A 787 -19.02 -38.64 -6.45
CA LEU A 787 -19.92 -39.72 -6.86
C LEU A 787 -19.98 -40.83 -5.80
N LEU A 788 -18.86 -41.18 -5.16
CA LEU A 788 -18.82 -42.11 -4.01
C LEU A 788 -19.69 -41.59 -2.83
N ILE A 789 -19.60 -40.30 -2.51
CA ILE A 789 -20.45 -39.69 -1.46
C ILE A 789 -21.93 -39.76 -1.87
N LYS A 790 -22.25 -39.49 -3.14
CA LYS A 790 -23.62 -39.62 -3.66
C LYS A 790 -24.12 -41.07 -3.56
N ALA A 791 -23.28 -42.05 -3.86
CA ALA A 791 -23.61 -43.48 -3.76
C ALA A 791 -23.90 -43.92 -2.32
N CYS A 792 -23.29 -43.28 -1.33
CA CYS A 792 -23.59 -43.57 0.08
C CYS A 792 -24.94 -43.00 0.56
N SER A 793 -25.60 -42.16 -0.24
CA SER A 793 -26.85 -41.48 0.13
C SER A 793 -28.02 -41.95 -0.75
N VAL A 794 -27.83 -41.95 -2.07
CA VAL A 794 -28.86 -42.31 -3.06
C VAL A 794 -28.32 -43.28 -4.13
N PRO A 795 -27.86 -44.49 -3.74
CA PRO A 795 -27.25 -45.45 -4.68
C PRO A 795 -28.21 -45.90 -5.78
N HIS A 796 -29.51 -46.01 -5.48
CA HIS A 796 -30.57 -46.39 -6.41
C HIS A 796 -30.78 -45.40 -7.58
N LEU A 797 -30.22 -44.19 -7.50
CA LEU A 797 -30.24 -43.20 -8.60
C LEU A 797 -28.96 -43.24 -9.46
N ILE A 798 -28.09 -44.21 -9.24
CA ILE A 798 -26.86 -44.41 -9.99
C ILE A 798 -27.10 -45.55 -10.99
N GLU A 799 -26.78 -45.29 -12.25
CA GLU A 799 -26.86 -46.24 -13.34
C GLU A 799 -26.03 -47.49 -13.04
N GLY A 800 -26.65 -48.67 -13.20
CA GLY A 800 -26.06 -49.95 -12.83
C GLY A 800 -26.49 -50.47 -11.45
N TYR A 801 -27.29 -49.73 -10.67
CA TYR A 801 -27.86 -50.25 -9.43
C TYR A 801 -28.82 -51.43 -9.66
N SER A 802 -28.66 -52.48 -8.86
CA SER A 802 -29.56 -53.65 -8.83
C SER A 802 -30.25 -53.77 -7.47
N GLY A 803 -31.58 -53.91 -7.45
CA GLY A 803 -32.36 -54.00 -6.23
C GLY A 803 -33.80 -53.50 -6.39
N ASP A 804 -34.54 -53.47 -5.29
CA ASP A 804 -35.95 -53.03 -5.24
C ASP A 804 -36.11 -51.50 -5.15
N GLY A 805 -35.06 -50.73 -5.43
CA GLY A 805 -35.07 -49.27 -5.43
C GLY A 805 -34.98 -48.61 -4.05
N ILE A 806 -34.97 -49.37 -2.95
CA ILE A 806 -34.86 -48.83 -1.60
C ILE A 806 -33.47 -49.16 -1.01
N PRO A 807 -32.64 -48.16 -0.68
CA PRO A 807 -31.34 -48.39 -0.06
C PRO A 807 -31.43 -49.00 1.35
N ASN A 808 -30.44 -49.81 1.74
CA ASN A 808 -30.35 -50.39 3.08
C ASN A 808 -30.22 -49.34 4.18
N LYS A 809 -29.51 -48.23 3.93
CA LYS A 809 -29.45 -47.09 4.86
C LYS A 809 -30.83 -46.48 5.08
N THR A 810 -31.64 -46.35 4.03
CA THR A 810 -33.03 -45.88 4.13
C THR A 810 -33.88 -46.82 4.97
N ARG A 811 -33.78 -48.14 4.76
CA ARG A 811 -34.45 -49.14 5.62
C ARG A 811 -34.01 -49.04 7.08
N TYR A 812 -32.72 -48.80 7.32
CA TYR A 812 -32.19 -48.65 8.66
C TYR A 812 -32.78 -47.43 9.37
N ILE A 813 -32.79 -46.27 8.70
CA ILE A 813 -33.39 -45.04 9.24
C ILE A 813 -34.90 -45.20 9.44
N GLU A 814 -35.61 -45.88 8.55
CA GLU A 814 -37.03 -46.22 8.74
C GLU A 814 -37.23 -47.03 10.04
N ARG A 815 -36.44 -48.08 10.27
CA ARG A 815 -36.49 -48.86 11.53
C ARG A 815 -36.13 -48.02 12.75
N LEU A 816 -35.20 -47.08 12.62
CA LEU A 816 -34.82 -46.17 13.70
C LEU A 816 -35.98 -45.22 14.05
N VAL A 817 -36.60 -44.58 13.05
CA VAL A 817 -37.79 -43.72 13.24
C VAL A 817 -38.94 -44.48 13.86
N ARG A 818 -39.15 -45.75 13.48
CA ARG A 818 -40.19 -46.61 14.06
C ARG A 818 -39.99 -46.88 15.56
N LYS A 819 -38.74 -46.92 16.03
CA LYS A 819 -38.41 -47.09 17.45
C LYS A 819 -38.51 -45.81 18.27
N ILE A 820 -38.59 -44.64 17.62
CA ILE A 820 -38.69 -43.33 18.26
C ILE A 820 -40.18 -42.93 18.35
N PRO A 821 -40.81 -43.00 19.54
CA PRO A 821 -42.24 -42.71 19.69
C PRO A 821 -42.56 -41.21 19.58
N GLY A 822 -41.61 -40.35 19.96
CA GLY A 822 -41.76 -38.89 19.95
C GLY A 822 -41.35 -38.26 18.62
N LYS A 823 -41.20 -36.92 18.64
CA LYS A 823 -40.72 -36.12 17.52
C LYS A 823 -39.31 -36.54 17.08
N VAL A 824 -39.13 -36.65 15.76
CA VAL A 824 -37.83 -36.95 15.14
C VAL A 824 -37.56 -36.05 13.94
N ALA A 825 -36.31 -35.63 13.77
CA ALA A 825 -35.85 -34.88 12.60
C ALA A 825 -34.87 -35.71 11.77
N VAL A 826 -35.03 -35.71 10.44
CA VAL A 826 -34.13 -36.35 9.47
C VAL A 826 -33.49 -35.28 8.60
N GLY A 827 -32.17 -35.13 8.73
CA GLY A 827 -31.36 -34.15 8.02
C GLY A 827 -30.57 -34.73 6.86
N CYS A 828 -30.94 -34.37 5.63
CA CYS A 828 -30.30 -34.81 4.40
C CYS A 828 -29.28 -33.78 3.88
N THR A 829 -28.21 -34.22 3.22
CA THR A 829 -27.23 -33.30 2.61
C THR A 829 -27.55 -32.92 1.16
N SER A 830 -28.43 -33.67 0.49
CA SER A 830 -28.83 -33.46 -0.91
C SER A 830 -30.35 -33.42 -1.08
N ILE A 831 -30.82 -32.80 -2.17
CA ILE A 831 -32.24 -32.75 -2.53
C ILE A 831 -32.76 -34.15 -2.91
N ALA A 832 -31.96 -34.94 -3.63
CA ALA A 832 -32.33 -36.30 -4.00
C ALA A 832 -32.56 -37.20 -2.78
N ALA A 833 -31.69 -37.11 -1.76
CA ALA A 833 -31.89 -37.83 -0.50
C ALA A 833 -33.14 -37.31 0.22
N PHE A 834 -33.31 -35.99 0.28
CA PHE A 834 -34.51 -35.40 0.87
C PHE A 834 -35.80 -35.98 0.24
N ASP A 835 -35.89 -36.02 -1.10
CA ASP A 835 -37.10 -36.45 -1.80
C ASP A 835 -37.40 -37.94 -1.56
N LEU A 836 -36.34 -38.77 -1.45
CA LEU A 836 -36.43 -40.16 -1.03
C LEU A 836 -37.04 -40.30 0.38
N TYR A 837 -36.48 -39.59 1.38
CA TYR A 837 -36.94 -39.72 2.75
C TYR A 837 -38.32 -39.09 2.96
N GLU A 838 -38.66 -37.98 2.29
CA GLU A 838 -40.00 -37.41 2.32
C GLU A 838 -41.03 -38.45 1.84
N SER A 839 -40.80 -39.04 0.66
CA SER A 839 -41.74 -39.99 0.05
C SER A 839 -41.88 -41.24 0.90
N ARG A 840 -40.74 -41.82 1.33
CA ARG A 840 -40.73 -43.07 2.09
C ARG A 840 -41.31 -42.92 3.49
N LEU A 841 -41.01 -41.84 4.20
CA LEU A 841 -41.51 -41.66 5.56
C LEU A 841 -43.01 -41.32 5.58
N ARG A 842 -43.53 -40.64 4.56
CA ARG A 842 -44.99 -40.45 4.41
C ARG A 842 -45.72 -41.78 4.15
N GLU A 843 -45.14 -42.65 3.31
CA GLU A 843 -45.69 -43.97 3.01
C GLU A 843 -45.69 -44.89 4.25
N CYS A 844 -44.56 -44.96 4.97
CA CYS A 844 -44.39 -45.91 6.06
C CYS A 844 -45.01 -45.49 7.40
N PHE A 845 -45.35 -44.21 7.56
CA PHE A 845 -45.88 -43.65 8.80
C PHE A 845 -47.12 -42.76 8.55
N PRO A 846 -48.23 -43.33 8.03
CA PRO A 846 -49.43 -42.55 7.70
C PRO A 846 -50.05 -41.86 8.94
N ASP A 847 -49.85 -42.43 10.13
CA ASP A 847 -50.37 -41.91 11.40
C ASP A 847 -49.49 -40.81 12.02
N ARG A 848 -48.36 -40.46 11.40
CA ARG A 848 -47.43 -39.43 11.88
C ARG A 848 -47.38 -38.27 10.88
N PRO A 849 -47.69 -37.03 11.28
CA PRO A 849 -47.61 -35.89 10.38
C PRO A 849 -46.14 -35.63 9.96
N VAL A 850 -45.89 -35.59 8.65
CA VAL A 850 -44.57 -35.32 8.06
C VAL A 850 -44.47 -33.86 7.63
N PHE A 851 -43.49 -33.15 8.19
CA PHE A 851 -43.19 -31.75 7.92
C PHE A 851 -41.91 -31.65 7.09
N VAL A 852 -41.85 -30.65 6.20
CA VAL A 852 -40.80 -30.56 5.20
C VAL A 852 -40.18 -29.17 5.10
N VAL A 853 -38.85 -29.11 5.15
CA VAL A 853 -38.09 -27.86 4.98
C VAL A 853 -36.95 -28.02 3.98
N LYS A 854 -37.04 -27.30 2.86
CA LYS A 854 -36.02 -27.20 1.81
C LYS A 854 -35.38 -25.82 1.75
N GLY A 855 -34.26 -25.70 1.04
CA GLY A 855 -33.45 -24.47 0.96
C GLY A 855 -34.13 -23.30 0.23
N ASP A 856 -35.14 -23.57 -0.59
CA ASP A 856 -35.95 -22.63 -1.37
C ASP A 856 -37.19 -22.11 -0.60
N VAL A 857 -37.58 -22.76 0.50
CA VAL A 857 -38.72 -22.33 1.32
C VAL A 857 -38.43 -20.97 1.94
N ALA A 858 -39.32 -19.98 1.79
CA ALA A 858 -39.12 -18.67 2.39
C ALA A 858 -39.10 -18.72 3.93
N PHE A 859 -38.29 -17.87 4.57
CA PHE A 859 -38.05 -17.92 6.02
C PHE A 859 -39.33 -17.88 6.88
N LYS A 860 -40.28 -16.97 6.59
CA LYS A 860 -41.55 -16.88 7.33
C LYS A 860 -42.33 -18.20 7.26
N LYS A 861 -42.32 -18.86 6.11
CA LYS A 861 -42.98 -20.16 5.91
C LYS A 861 -42.27 -21.27 6.69
N ARG A 862 -40.92 -21.26 6.74
CA ARG A 862 -40.15 -22.20 7.59
C ARG A 862 -40.55 -22.08 9.05
N GLN A 863 -40.71 -20.86 9.57
CA GLN A 863 -41.10 -20.63 10.96
C GLN A 863 -42.51 -21.19 11.25
N SER A 864 -43.48 -21.00 10.33
CA SER A 864 -44.82 -21.59 10.45
C SER A 864 -44.76 -23.12 10.53
N ILE A 865 -44.03 -23.75 9.61
CA ILE A 865 -43.88 -25.21 9.56
C ILE A 865 -43.27 -25.76 10.86
N VAL A 866 -42.27 -25.06 11.41
CA VAL A 866 -41.63 -25.45 12.67
C VAL A 866 -42.59 -25.29 13.85
N THR A 867 -43.37 -24.20 13.90
CA THR A 867 -44.38 -23.99 14.94
C THR A 867 -45.47 -25.07 14.88
N GLU A 868 -45.93 -25.44 13.68
CA GLU A 868 -46.87 -26.54 13.48
C GLU A 868 -46.27 -27.87 13.93
N PHE A 869 -45.01 -28.16 13.55
CA PHE A 869 -44.29 -29.34 14.03
C PHE A 869 -44.18 -29.38 15.56
N ASP A 870 -43.80 -28.27 16.19
CA ASP A 870 -43.67 -28.15 17.64
C ASP A 870 -45.01 -28.39 18.36
N SER A 871 -46.15 -28.12 17.71
CA SER A 871 -47.49 -28.38 18.27
C SER A 871 -47.89 -29.87 18.27
N THR A 872 -47.19 -30.72 17.54
CA THR A 872 -47.48 -32.17 17.49
C THR A 872 -46.87 -32.93 18.66
N ILE A 873 -47.24 -34.21 18.84
CA ILE A 873 -46.62 -35.10 19.84
C ILE A 873 -45.55 -35.98 19.18
N ASN A 874 -45.79 -36.48 17.96
CA ASN A 874 -45.00 -37.51 17.29
C ASN A 874 -44.62 -37.15 15.83
N GLY A 875 -44.63 -35.86 15.47
CA GLY A 875 -44.32 -35.42 14.09
C GLY A 875 -42.93 -35.85 13.60
N ILE A 876 -42.78 -35.94 12.27
CA ILE A 876 -41.52 -36.24 11.59
C ILE A 876 -41.10 -35.01 10.78
N LEU A 877 -39.91 -34.47 11.02
CA LEU A 877 -39.37 -33.35 10.24
C LEU A 877 -38.31 -33.83 9.26
N VAL A 878 -38.57 -33.75 7.95
CA VAL A 878 -37.57 -34.01 6.90
C VAL A 878 -37.04 -32.67 6.40
N CYS A 879 -35.72 -32.50 6.40
CA CYS A 879 -35.08 -31.25 6.01
C CYS A 879 -33.72 -31.44 5.36
N THR A 880 -33.29 -30.49 4.52
CA THR A 880 -31.87 -30.44 4.18
C THR A 880 -31.11 -29.80 5.33
N GLN A 881 -29.93 -30.33 5.69
CA GLN A 881 -29.19 -29.86 6.86
C GLN A 881 -28.86 -28.36 6.78
N GLN A 882 -28.72 -27.79 5.57
CA GLN A 882 -28.44 -26.36 5.35
C GLN A 882 -29.71 -25.48 5.32
N SER A 883 -30.90 -26.08 5.22
CA SER A 883 -32.17 -25.33 5.12
C SER A 883 -32.70 -24.85 6.47
N LEU A 884 -32.40 -25.55 7.56
CA LEU A 884 -32.69 -25.04 8.90
C LEU A 884 -31.72 -23.90 9.20
N SER A 885 -32.21 -22.66 9.06
CA SER A 885 -31.40 -21.47 9.26
C SER A 885 -30.83 -21.41 10.68
N SER A 886 -29.77 -20.63 10.88
CA SER A 886 -29.14 -20.43 12.20
C SER A 886 -30.02 -19.76 13.26
N SER A 887 -31.30 -19.54 12.98
CA SER A 887 -32.26 -18.84 13.84
C SER A 887 -33.49 -19.66 14.22
N VAL A 888 -33.69 -20.83 13.62
CA VAL A 888 -34.77 -21.74 13.99
C VAL A 888 -34.32 -22.54 15.22
N ASN A 889 -35.18 -22.64 16.25
CA ASN A 889 -34.93 -23.46 17.43
C ASN A 889 -36.13 -24.39 17.62
N ILE A 890 -35.87 -25.68 17.84
CA ILE A 890 -36.87 -26.75 17.92
C ILE A 890 -36.54 -27.62 19.16
N PRO A 891 -36.62 -27.06 20.38
CA PRO A 891 -36.19 -27.76 21.59
C PRO A 891 -37.10 -28.93 21.97
N THR A 892 -38.27 -29.09 21.33
CA THR A 892 -39.21 -30.18 21.64
C THR A 892 -38.90 -31.49 20.92
N CYS A 893 -38.00 -31.47 19.92
CA CYS A 893 -37.51 -32.68 19.26
C CYS A 893 -36.36 -33.28 20.07
N ASN A 894 -36.40 -34.58 20.36
CA ASN A 894 -35.35 -35.26 21.12
C ASN A 894 -34.36 -36.00 20.21
N ASP A 895 -34.84 -36.51 19.09
CA ASP A 895 -34.05 -37.36 18.20
C ASP A 895 -33.75 -36.64 16.87
N VAL A 896 -32.47 -36.57 16.51
CA VAL A 896 -32.00 -35.91 15.29
C VAL A 896 -31.12 -36.88 14.51
N ILE A 897 -31.56 -37.25 13.31
CA ILE A 897 -30.87 -38.21 12.44
C ILE A 897 -30.16 -37.46 11.33
N LEU A 898 -28.84 -37.62 11.24
CA LEU A 898 -28.04 -37.18 10.11
C LEU A 898 -27.80 -38.37 9.19
N GLU A 899 -28.46 -38.33 8.05
CA GLU A 899 -28.40 -39.39 7.04
C GLU A 899 -27.03 -39.49 6.35
N SER A 900 -26.35 -38.36 6.23
CA SER A 900 -25.01 -38.27 5.66
C SER A 900 -24.22 -37.17 6.39
N LEU A 901 -22.91 -37.38 6.47
CA LEU A 901 -21.98 -36.47 7.13
C LEU A 901 -21.63 -35.28 6.23
N GLN A 902 -21.26 -34.17 6.85
CA GLN A 902 -20.63 -33.04 6.15
C GLN A 902 -19.11 -33.03 6.35
N TRP A 903 -18.41 -32.27 5.50
CA TRP A 903 -16.94 -32.15 5.49
C TRP A 903 -16.29 -31.54 6.74
N ASN A 904 -17.08 -31.07 7.71
CA ASN A 904 -16.60 -30.56 8.99
C ASN A 904 -17.70 -30.64 10.07
N ILE A 905 -17.28 -30.83 11.32
CA ILE A 905 -18.19 -30.88 12.48
C ILE A 905 -19.01 -29.60 12.62
N PRO A 906 -18.43 -28.39 12.54
CA PRO A 906 -19.17 -27.15 12.78
C PRO A 906 -20.45 -27.01 11.96
N LYS A 907 -20.46 -27.47 10.70
CA LYS A 907 -21.68 -27.45 9.87
C LYS A 907 -22.73 -28.46 10.33
N MET A 908 -22.32 -29.62 10.82
CA MET A 908 -23.23 -30.59 11.43
C MET A 908 -23.78 -30.03 12.75
N GLU A 909 -22.92 -29.41 13.57
CA GLU A 909 -23.36 -28.73 14.79
C GLU A 909 -24.36 -27.61 14.49
N GLN A 910 -24.12 -26.82 13.44
CA GLN A 910 -25.05 -25.79 12.99
C GLN A 910 -26.45 -26.35 12.74
N PHE A 911 -26.57 -27.61 12.36
CA PHE A 911 -27.83 -28.30 12.17
C PHE A 911 -28.38 -28.90 13.47
N TYR A 912 -27.63 -29.75 14.19
CA TYR A 912 -28.21 -30.44 15.33
C TYR A 912 -28.36 -29.56 16.59
N PHE A 913 -27.59 -28.47 16.73
CA PHE A 913 -27.81 -27.46 17.79
C PHE A 913 -29.06 -26.58 17.55
N ARG A 914 -29.84 -26.83 16.48
CA ARG A 914 -31.21 -26.29 16.39
C ARG A 914 -32.15 -26.96 17.39
N PHE A 915 -31.81 -28.16 17.84
CA PHE A 915 -32.63 -28.99 18.71
C PHE A 915 -32.10 -29.02 20.16
N ILE A 916 -30.84 -28.61 20.38
CA ILE A 916 -30.16 -28.62 21.68
C ILE A 916 -30.10 -27.20 22.26
N ARG A 917 -30.47 -27.02 23.53
CA ARG A 917 -30.44 -25.74 24.25
C ARG A 917 -29.89 -25.86 25.67
N LEU A 918 -29.44 -24.74 26.24
CA LEU A 918 -28.93 -24.68 27.63
C LEU A 918 -30.01 -25.06 28.65
N ASP A 919 -31.24 -24.63 28.38
CA ASP A 919 -32.45 -24.84 29.18
C ASP A 919 -33.19 -26.15 28.84
N SER A 920 -32.68 -26.97 27.91
CA SER A 920 -33.27 -28.28 27.62
C SER A 920 -33.27 -29.15 28.86
N LYS A 921 -34.44 -29.66 29.25
CA LYS A 921 -34.58 -30.58 30.40
C LYS A 921 -34.26 -32.02 30.04
N GLU A 922 -34.62 -32.42 28.82
CA GLU A 922 -34.42 -33.78 28.31
C GLU A 922 -33.12 -33.91 27.51
N LEU A 923 -32.50 -35.10 27.60
CA LEU A 923 -31.31 -35.45 26.83
C LEU A 923 -31.68 -35.60 25.35
N LYS A 924 -30.86 -35.04 24.47
CA LYS A 924 -31.05 -35.12 23.01
C LYS A 924 -30.18 -36.22 22.39
N ASP A 925 -30.74 -37.02 21.50
CA ASP A 925 -30.00 -38.05 20.78
C ASP A 925 -29.71 -37.61 19.34
N VAL A 926 -28.42 -37.55 18.98
CA VAL A 926 -27.94 -37.20 17.63
C VAL A 926 -27.40 -38.47 16.98
N HIS A 927 -28.06 -38.93 15.91
CA HIS A 927 -27.74 -40.19 15.24
C HIS A 927 -26.97 -39.92 13.95
N TYR A 928 -25.73 -40.40 13.86
CA TYR A 928 -24.95 -40.42 12.61
C TYR A 928 -25.12 -41.78 11.94
N VAL A 929 -25.60 -41.81 10.69
CA VAL A 929 -25.83 -43.08 9.98
C VAL A 929 -24.89 -43.17 8.78
N THR A 930 -23.94 -44.11 8.82
CA THR A 930 -22.90 -44.27 7.78
C THR A 930 -22.88 -45.69 7.22
N TYR A 931 -22.45 -45.85 5.98
CA TYR A 931 -22.18 -47.18 5.42
C TYR A 931 -20.82 -47.73 5.91
N LYS A 932 -20.78 -49.04 6.17
CA LYS A 932 -19.53 -49.79 6.36
C LYS A 932 -18.71 -49.80 5.06
N ASP A 933 -17.38 -49.83 5.18
CA ASP A 933 -16.46 -50.00 4.05
C ASP A 933 -16.68 -48.97 2.93
N SER A 934 -16.99 -47.73 3.31
CA SER A 934 -17.36 -46.64 2.41
C SER A 934 -16.64 -45.33 2.70
N VAL A 935 -16.66 -44.38 1.76
CA VAL A 935 -15.98 -43.07 1.86
C VAL A 935 -16.47 -42.25 3.05
N GLU A 936 -17.65 -42.55 3.59
CA GLU A 936 -18.16 -41.91 4.81
C GLU A 936 -17.31 -42.22 6.04
N GLN A 937 -16.66 -43.39 6.11
CA GLN A 937 -15.71 -43.72 7.18
C GLN A 937 -14.46 -42.84 7.10
N ASN A 938 -13.94 -42.62 5.89
CA ASN A 938 -12.83 -41.70 5.64
C ASN A 938 -13.22 -40.25 5.96
N LEU A 939 -14.45 -39.86 5.62
CA LEU A 939 -14.99 -38.56 5.94
C LEU A 939 -15.08 -38.37 7.45
N MET A 940 -15.55 -39.38 8.18
CA MET A 940 -15.58 -39.38 9.64
C MET A 940 -14.17 -39.20 10.23
N ALA A 941 -13.20 -40.02 9.81
CA ALA A 941 -11.82 -39.91 10.28
C ALA A 941 -11.20 -38.51 10.00
N LEU A 942 -11.45 -37.96 8.82
CA LEU A 942 -10.97 -36.62 8.44
C LEU A 942 -11.62 -35.52 9.28
N VAL A 943 -12.92 -35.66 9.56
CA VAL A 943 -13.69 -34.73 10.39
C VAL A 943 -13.20 -34.76 11.84
N LEU A 944 -12.88 -35.94 12.39
CA LEU A 944 -12.31 -36.11 13.72
C LEU A 944 -10.88 -35.59 13.84
N THR A 945 -10.06 -35.77 12.80
CA THR A 945 -8.70 -35.19 12.80
C THR A 945 -8.74 -33.66 12.79
N LYS A 946 -9.80 -33.04 12.24
CA LYS A 946 -9.99 -31.58 12.35
C LYS A 946 -10.35 -31.12 13.76
N GLU A 947 -11.07 -31.91 14.55
CA GLU A 947 -11.34 -31.57 15.96
C GLU A 947 -10.08 -31.53 16.81
N ARG A 948 -9.07 -32.29 16.42
CA ARG A 948 -7.75 -32.26 17.03
C ARG A 948 -7.12 -30.85 17.04
N LEU A 949 -7.41 -30.04 16.00
CA LEU A 949 -7.02 -28.63 15.95
C LEU A 949 -7.84 -27.76 16.91
N ASN A 950 -9.14 -28.01 17.05
CA ASN A 950 -9.99 -27.28 18.00
C ASN A 950 -9.57 -27.56 19.45
N GLU A 951 -9.21 -28.81 19.76
CA GLU A 951 -8.65 -29.17 21.06
C GLU A 951 -7.30 -28.49 21.31
N PHE A 952 -6.40 -28.43 20.33
CA PHE A 952 -5.16 -27.65 20.45
C PHE A 952 -5.43 -26.17 20.78
N ILE A 953 -6.46 -25.56 20.19
CA ILE A 953 -6.85 -24.17 20.50
C ILE A 953 -7.43 -24.05 21.92
N LYS A 954 -7.94 -25.13 22.52
CA LYS A 954 -8.46 -25.17 23.89
C LYS A 954 -7.36 -25.39 24.91
N THR A 955 -6.52 -26.40 24.72
CA THR A 955 -5.55 -26.87 25.72
C THR A 955 -4.14 -26.37 25.47
N GLY A 956 -3.82 -25.96 24.25
CA GLY A 956 -2.44 -25.73 23.81
C GLY A 956 -1.67 -27.03 23.51
N GLU A 957 -2.32 -28.18 23.63
CA GLU A 957 -1.72 -29.50 23.48
C GLU A 957 -2.36 -30.27 22.32
N VAL A 958 -1.55 -31.05 21.60
CA VAL A 958 -2.04 -31.91 20.52
C VAL A 958 -2.38 -33.27 21.10
N LYS A 959 -3.68 -33.54 21.32
CA LYS A 959 -4.16 -34.86 21.74
C LYS A 959 -3.82 -35.96 20.73
N GLU A 960 -3.66 -37.18 21.23
CA GLU A 960 -3.60 -38.37 20.39
C GLU A 960 -4.95 -38.62 19.69
N GLN A 961 -4.91 -39.28 18.53
CA GLN A 961 -6.13 -39.54 17.75
C GLN A 961 -7.10 -40.50 18.47
N SER A 962 -6.57 -41.45 19.25
CA SER A 962 -7.33 -42.42 20.06
C SER A 962 -8.32 -41.75 21.02
N GLU A 963 -7.88 -40.74 21.77
CA GLU A 963 -8.73 -40.00 22.72
C GLU A 963 -9.91 -39.29 22.04
N ILE A 964 -9.72 -38.83 20.79
CA ILE A 964 -10.79 -38.18 20.03
C ILE A 964 -11.78 -39.22 19.49
N PHE A 965 -11.32 -40.42 19.13
CA PHE A 965 -12.19 -41.48 18.65
C PHE A 965 -13.13 -42.01 19.73
N GLU A 966 -12.67 -42.12 20.98
CA GLU A 966 -13.51 -42.47 22.12
C GLU A 966 -14.64 -41.46 22.34
N GLU A 967 -14.38 -40.15 22.19
CA GLU A 967 -15.39 -39.10 22.39
C GLU A 967 -16.56 -39.18 21.39
N PHE A 968 -16.32 -39.72 20.20
CA PHE A 968 -17.34 -39.85 19.14
C PHE A 968 -17.86 -41.28 18.95
N ASP A 969 -17.55 -42.19 19.88
CA ASP A 969 -17.95 -43.61 19.84
C ASP A 969 -17.51 -44.30 18.54
N VAL A 970 -16.23 -44.11 18.15
CA VAL A 970 -15.64 -44.63 16.91
C VAL A 970 -14.58 -45.69 17.21
N THR A 971 -14.66 -46.85 16.53
CA THR A 971 -13.71 -47.96 16.70
C THR A 971 -12.44 -47.81 15.84
N MET A 972 -11.28 -48.26 16.35
CA MET A 972 -9.97 -48.21 15.66
C MET A 972 -9.91 -48.93 14.30
N SER A 973 -10.83 -49.86 14.01
CA SER A 973 -10.96 -50.54 12.71
C SER A 973 -11.29 -49.61 11.53
N VAL A 974 -11.75 -48.38 11.81
CA VAL A 974 -12.00 -47.33 10.80
C VAL A 974 -10.69 -46.83 10.17
N ILE A 975 -9.55 -46.96 10.87
CA ILE A 975 -8.22 -46.54 10.37
C ILE A 975 -7.66 -47.55 9.36
N GLU A 976 -7.94 -48.84 9.55
CA GLU A 976 -7.47 -49.92 8.67
C GLU A 976 -8.23 -49.98 7.33
N SER A 977 -9.33 -49.24 7.22
CA SER A 977 -10.21 -49.14 6.03
C SER A 977 -10.02 -47.84 5.25
N LEU A 978 -8.94 -47.09 5.48
CA LEU A 978 -8.68 -45.82 4.79
C LEU A 978 -8.28 -46.03 3.32
N LEU A 979 -8.69 -45.09 2.44
CA LEU A 979 -8.24 -45.06 1.03
C LEU A 979 -6.74 -44.77 0.96
N VAL A 980 -5.98 -45.66 0.31
CA VAL A 980 -4.54 -45.49 0.06
C VAL A 980 -4.31 -45.23 -1.42
N ARG A 981 -3.31 -44.39 -1.72
CA ARG A 981 -2.88 -44.16 -3.10
C ARG A 981 -1.73 -45.09 -3.42
N GLU A 982 -1.91 -45.93 -4.41
CA GLU A 982 -0.90 -46.87 -4.86
C GLU A 982 -0.49 -46.59 -6.32
N ARG A 983 0.66 -47.16 -6.70
CA ARG A 983 1.14 -47.20 -8.09
C ARG A 983 1.28 -48.65 -8.47
N ASP A 984 0.69 -49.04 -9.59
CA ASP A 984 0.95 -50.35 -10.16
C ASP A 984 2.36 -50.42 -10.78
N SER A 985 2.72 -51.62 -11.24
CA SER A 985 3.99 -51.94 -11.90
C SER A 985 4.21 -51.16 -13.21
N GLU A 986 3.17 -50.58 -13.80
CA GLU A 986 3.23 -49.71 -14.98
C GLU A 986 3.34 -48.21 -14.62
N GLY A 987 3.33 -47.87 -13.33
CA GLY A 987 3.39 -46.50 -12.83
C GLY A 987 2.06 -45.73 -12.92
N LYS A 988 0.95 -46.40 -13.27
CA LYS A 988 -0.40 -45.84 -13.19
C LYS A 988 -0.84 -45.77 -11.74
N ILE A 989 -1.49 -44.66 -11.41
CA ILE A 989 -1.95 -44.36 -10.06
C ILE A 989 -3.38 -44.86 -9.91
N HIS A 990 -3.62 -45.72 -8.93
CA HIS A 990 -4.97 -46.14 -8.53
C HIS A 990 -5.18 -45.92 -7.03
N ILE A 991 -6.43 -45.99 -6.60
CA ILE A 991 -6.82 -45.83 -5.19
C ILE A 991 -7.23 -47.21 -4.68
N SER A 992 -6.60 -47.68 -3.61
CA SER A 992 -6.86 -48.98 -2.97
C SER A 992 -7.58 -48.80 -1.64
N TRP A 993 -8.21 -49.88 -1.16
CA TRP A 993 -8.97 -49.92 0.11
C TRP A 993 -8.42 -51.00 1.04
N GLY A 994 -7.85 -50.61 2.18
CA GLY A 994 -7.24 -51.57 3.13
C GLY A 994 -6.20 -52.48 2.46
N SER A 995 -6.04 -53.71 2.95
CA SER A 995 -5.13 -54.72 2.38
C SER A 995 -5.72 -55.43 1.15
N GLN A 996 -6.05 -54.68 0.10
CA GLN A 996 -6.37 -55.27 -1.21
C GLN A 996 -5.09 -55.83 -1.83
N ARG A 997 -4.91 -57.16 -1.76
CA ARG A 997 -3.91 -57.84 -2.58
C ARG A 997 -4.39 -57.82 -4.02
N ILE A 998 -3.76 -56.98 -4.85
CA ILE A 998 -3.84 -57.09 -6.30
C ILE A 998 -3.29 -58.48 -6.65
N MET A 999 -4.16 -59.42 -7.01
CA MET A 999 -3.70 -60.64 -7.66
C MET A 999 -3.25 -60.27 -9.07
N ASN A 1000 -2.01 -60.63 -9.40
CA ASN A 1000 -1.36 -60.39 -10.69
C ASN A 1000 -2.20 -60.88 -11.89
#